data_AF-A0A970DD89-F1
#
_entry.id   AF-A0A970DD89-F1
#
_cell.length_a   1.000
_cell.length_b   1.000
_cell.length_c   1.000
_cell.angle_alpha   90.00
_cell.angle_beta   90.00
_cell.angle_gamma   90.00
#
_symmetry.space_group_name_H-M   'P 1'
#
loop_
_entity.id
_entity.type
_entity.pdbx_description
1 polymer ?
#
loop_
_entity_poly.entity_id
_entity_poly.type
_entity_poly.pdbx_seq_one_letter_code
_entity_poly.pdbx_strand_id
1 'polypeptide(L)'
;MRLPRYSIIITLTLIILLLSISVIASTLSLEQLIAMLEHEQPEMRLSAITQLMERNLVDDNILVKLVDLLDDSDYNVSQAANKALAACGLRAVSHLAEGLFSKYTSADKITVRQNICRILGQIEDEETVEVLISTLSDPSPQVRRAAALALEQIGPTAVKSSEPLARLLLNREEDAQVRAAAAQALGKVGYDNNLAVFALSIARVEKAFQVVWAAQGALNQLNIDTEEILFAILKQAENPEYAKLASDALVHFINTSADGIDILQEIFYYEETEDESEADSNDEIELIQMVIAKQLARSFNGFDNEKKTKVIEILQTGLLSENPKIQLIIAKNLAGASKDAASLQKSLIDLVGSQKNALELRRAAIYALEWVAKPDSAMFNQLITLAFERHQDQAISETAIRTIAQSRLNRPEDIWPLLAYMPFMNDEQLWLISPLIVEAGEKSQTIIQELTNLAIDGDNRARLLAIRCLSALEVGAKMAIPVLLDIIYNDTEQELRIAAIRALVQIGEGTQDLDPFLEDFALDYNPNVQRIALQGLGRWKASPPEKVLAFPTAQGFGAWTPGGRGGKIYIVTNLNDKGPGSLREAVEASGSRIVLFNVSGTIFLESDLKIQNPYITIAGQSAPGHGITIANHETSVETHDVIIRHLRFRLGDQKRAESDALGVNGANNVIIDHVSASWGMDETLSVSESDNVTVQWSFITESMKNSYHSKGPHGYGSLVRGGYGAKYSFINNLWAHHMGRMPRPGNYNNYLVDPEGLFVDFRNNVFYNWGGNVAGANNDKDSVTKYNFINNYYIRGYNSTGSYAFREYSTKAQAYFAGNYMNGIEPSDPWSLVDVQISWNTFMNYYKQEQPFESGHVTTVSAPEAYELVLANAGAQPRDAIDQRVQESVINRTGRHIDSQHEVGGFLEIQLFPPDKDSNNDGIPDWWYVKHGFNPSVGLPTDLDLNGDGYTIIEEYLNGTNPDVI
;
A
#
# COMPACT_ATOMS: atom_id res chain seq x y z
N MET A 1 -16.53 89.81 -40.29
CA MET A 1 -16.63 88.64 -39.38
C MET A 1 -17.00 87.43 -40.22
N ARG A 2 -16.06 86.51 -40.42
CA ARG A 2 -16.21 85.31 -41.27
C ARG A 2 -16.33 84.09 -40.36
N LEU A 3 -17.43 83.34 -40.48
CA LEU A 3 -17.57 81.98 -39.97
C LEU A 3 -17.41 80.99 -41.14
N PRO A 4 -16.74 79.84 -40.96
CA PRO A 4 -16.36 78.99 -42.07
C PRO A 4 -17.52 78.09 -42.51
N ARG A 5 -18.02 78.31 -43.73
CA ARG A 5 -19.04 77.47 -44.40
C ARG A 5 -18.61 76.02 -44.67
N TYR A 6 -17.33 75.68 -44.46
CA TYR A 6 -16.79 74.33 -44.67
C TYR A 6 -17.09 73.35 -43.53
N SER A 7 -17.25 73.82 -42.29
CA SER A 7 -17.51 72.92 -41.15
C SER A 7 -18.93 72.36 -41.15
N ILE A 8 -19.90 73.16 -41.60
CA ILE A 8 -21.32 72.80 -41.65
C ILE A 8 -21.60 71.80 -42.78
N ILE A 9 -20.91 71.90 -43.92
CA ILE A 9 -21.10 70.96 -45.03
C ILE A 9 -20.52 69.59 -44.67
N ILE A 10 -19.34 69.51 -44.02
CA ILE A 10 -18.77 68.23 -43.60
C ILE A 10 -19.63 67.59 -42.50
N THR A 11 -20.12 68.36 -41.51
CA THR A 11 -21.04 67.81 -40.50
C THR A 11 -22.41 67.44 -41.07
N LEU A 12 -23.00 68.21 -41.99
CA LEU A 12 -24.24 67.79 -42.67
C LEU A 12 -24.02 66.57 -43.54
N THR A 13 -22.88 66.45 -44.23
CA THR A 13 -22.60 65.28 -45.09
C THR A 13 -22.34 64.04 -44.23
N LEU A 14 -21.66 64.19 -43.08
CA LEU A 14 -21.48 63.10 -42.10
C LEU A 14 -22.81 62.72 -41.42
N ILE A 15 -23.66 63.69 -41.09
CA ILE A 15 -24.99 63.46 -40.51
C ILE A 15 -25.94 62.87 -41.55
N ILE A 16 -25.85 63.25 -42.83
CA ILE A 16 -26.61 62.64 -43.93
C ILE A 16 -26.06 61.25 -44.27
N LEU A 17 -24.76 61.00 -44.12
CA LEU A 17 -24.15 59.66 -44.27
C LEU A 17 -24.54 58.75 -43.09
N LEU A 18 -24.54 59.28 -41.86
CA LEU A 18 -25.00 58.57 -40.66
C LEU A 18 -26.52 58.34 -40.64
N LEU A 19 -27.32 59.30 -41.11
CA LEU A 19 -28.78 59.16 -41.30
C LEU A 19 -29.12 58.26 -42.50
N SER A 20 -28.29 58.22 -43.56
CA SER A 20 -28.51 57.28 -44.66
C SER A 20 -28.07 55.86 -44.31
N ILE A 21 -27.06 55.68 -43.45
CA ILE A 21 -26.74 54.37 -42.87
C ILE A 21 -27.84 53.91 -41.91
N SER A 22 -28.46 54.81 -41.14
CA SER A 22 -29.60 54.46 -40.27
C SER A 22 -30.93 54.25 -41.03
N VAL A 23 -31.10 54.85 -42.22
CA VAL A 23 -32.33 54.71 -43.05
C VAL A 23 -32.23 53.52 -44.03
N ILE A 24 -31.02 53.11 -44.45
CA ILE A 24 -30.81 51.88 -45.23
C ILE A 24 -30.89 50.62 -44.35
N ALA A 25 -30.75 50.74 -43.03
CA ALA A 25 -30.85 49.63 -42.07
C ALA A 25 -32.25 48.97 -41.98
N SER A 26 -33.26 49.48 -42.69
CA SER A 26 -34.59 48.85 -42.77
C SER A 26 -34.85 48.06 -44.06
N THR A 27 -33.90 48.02 -45.01
CA THR A 27 -34.10 47.42 -46.34
C THR A 27 -33.13 46.28 -46.69
N LEU A 28 -32.17 45.96 -45.83
CA LEU A 28 -31.25 44.84 -46.05
C LEU A 28 -32.00 43.51 -45.95
N SER A 29 -31.85 42.66 -46.97
CA SER A 29 -32.38 41.30 -46.97
C SER A 29 -31.66 40.45 -45.92
N LEU A 30 -32.28 39.35 -45.49
CA LEU A 30 -31.67 38.41 -44.55
C LEU A 30 -30.31 37.89 -45.07
N GLU A 31 -30.23 37.60 -46.37
CA GLU A 31 -28.98 37.18 -47.04
C GLU A 31 -27.88 38.26 -46.96
N GLN A 32 -28.25 39.54 -47.10
CA GLN A 32 -27.30 40.64 -46.98
C GLN A 32 -26.80 40.80 -45.55
N LEU A 33 -27.66 40.63 -44.55
CA LEU A 33 -27.25 40.67 -43.14
C LEU A 33 -26.34 39.47 -42.78
N ILE A 34 -26.66 38.27 -43.29
CA ILE A 34 -25.81 37.08 -43.12
C ILE A 34 -24.43 37.28 -43.75
N ALA A 35 -24.35 37.89 -44.93
CA ALA A 35 -23.08 38.22 -45.57
C ALA A 35 -22.29 39.29 -44.79
N MET A 36 -23.00 40.24 -44.17
CA MET A 36 -22.37 41.27 -43.34
C MET A 36 -21.76 40.71 -42.04
N LEU A 37 -22.25 39.58 -41.52
CA LEU A 37 -21.63 38.91 -40.36
C LEU A 37 -20.20 38.41 -40.65
N GLU A 38 -19.83 38.21 -41.92
CA GLU A 38 -18.49 37.74 -42.32
C GLU A 38 -17.64 38.86 -42.97
N HIS A 39 -18.12 40.10 -42.93
CA HIS A 39 -17.47 41.22 -43.61
C HIS A 39 -16.15 41.61 -42.93
N GLU A 40 -15.14 42.05 -43.68
CA GLU A 40 -13.81 42.41 -43.13
C GLU A 40 -13.87 43.57 -42.11
N GLN A 41 -14.73 44.56 -42.35
CA GLN A 41 -14.90 45.71 -41.46
C GLN A 41 -15.75 45.37 -40.22
N PRO A 42 -15.26 45.62 -38.99
CA PRO A 42 -15.98 45.28 -37.76
C PRO A 42 -17.28 46.09 -37.57
N GLU A 43 -17.34 47.32 -38.07
CA GLU A 43 -18.54 48.16 -38.05
C GLU A 43 -19.72 47.50 -38.79
N MET A 44 -19.42 46.79 -39.88
CA MET A 44 -20.42 46.07 -40.68
C MET A 44 -20.94 44.82 -39.95
N ARG A 45 -20.04 44.05 -39.31
CA ARG A 45 -20.42 42.89 -38.47
C ARG A 45 -21.25 43.32 -37.27
N LEU A 46 -20.85 44.40 -36.58
CA LEU A 46 -21.58 44.96 -35.44
C LEU A 46 -22.98 45.47 -35.83
N SER A 47 -23.08 46.16 -36.97
CA SER A 47 -24.36 46.63 -37.50
C SER A 47 -25.28 45.45 -37.86
N ALA A 48 -24.72 44.37 -38.43
CA ALA A 48 -25.48 43.17 -38.75
C ALA A 48 -26.04 42.49 -37.49
N ILE A 49 -25.23 42.28 -36.45
CA ILE A 49 -25.70 41.72 -35.16
C ILE A 49 -26.85 42.58 -34.61
N THR A 50 -26.68 43.90 -34.58
CA THR A 50 -27.69 44.82 -34.03
C THR A 50 -29.02 44.71 -34.79
N GLN A 51 -28.97 44.76 -36.12
CA GLN A 51 -30.17 44.69 -36.96
C GLN A 51 -30.86 43.31 -36.90
N LEU A 52 -30.09 42.22 -36.79
CA LEU A 52 -30.65 40.88 -36.62
C LEU A 52 -31.43 40.76 -35.30
N MET A 53 -30.87 41.30 -34.21
CA MET A 53 -31.52 41.29 -32.89
C MET A 53 -32.73 42.23 -32.83
N GLU A 54 -32.64 43.46 -33.34
CA GLU A 54 -33.77 44.42 -33.37
C GLU A 54 -34.96 43.90 -34.18
N ARG A 55 -34.69 43.14 -35.25
CA ARG A 55 -35.71 42.54 -36.12
C ARG A 55 -36.16 41.16 -35.66
N ASN A 56 -35.57 40.62 -34.59
CA ASN A 56 -35.81 39.27 -34.08
C ASN A 56 -35.66 38.18 -35.17
N LEU A 57 -34.66 38.34 -36.03
CA LEU A 57 -34.34 37.40 -37.11
C LEU A 57 -33.27 36.43 -36.61
N VAL A 58 -33.71 35.30 -36.05
CA VAL A 58 -32.85 34.28 -35.46
C VAL A 58 -33.25 32.91 -35.99
N ASP A 59 -32.37 32.30 -36.78
CA ASP A 59 -32.43 30.91 -37.23
C ASP A 59 -31.09 30.19 -36.92
N ASP A 60 -31.03 28.87 -37.14
CA ASP A 60 -29.84 28.07 -36.80
C ASP A 60 -28.57 28.55 -37.53
N ASN A 61 -28.69 29.00 -38.77
CA ASN A 61 -27.55 29.50 -39.55
C ASN A 61 -26.99 30.81 -38.95
N ILE A 62 -27.87 31.69 -38.48
CA ILE A 62 -27.49 32.91 -37.78
C ILE A 62 -26.86 32.57 -36.43
N LEU A 63 -27.40 31.60 -35.69
CA LEU A 63 -26.85 31.18 -34.39
C LEU A 63 -25.43 30.61 -34.52
N VAL A 64 -25.18 29.76 -35.53
CA VAL A 64 -23.81 29.29 -35.83
C VAL A 64 -22.87 30.46 -36.09
N LYS A 65 -23.28 31.42 -36.91
CA LYS A 65 -22.45 32.60 -37.24
C LYS A 65 -22.25 33.53 -36.04
N LEU A 66 -23.24 33.68 -35.18
CA LEU A 66 -23.09 34.47 -33.95
C LEU A 66 -22.13 33.79 -32.97
N VAL A 67 -22.17 32.45 -32.86
CA VAL A 67 -21.17 31.68 -32.10
C VAL A 67 -19.77 31.89 -32.68
N ASP A 68 -19.64 31.94 -34.01
CA ASP A 68 -18.37 32.21 -34.69
C ASP A 68 -17.77 33.57 -34.35
N LEU A 69 -18.62 34.57 -34.19
CA LEU A 69 -18.21 35.92 -33.83
C LEU A 69 -17.78 36.07 -32.36
N LEU A 70 -17.91 35.03 -31.52
CA LEU A 70 -17.30 35.05 -30.19
C LEU A 70 -15.77 35.03 -30.23
N ASP A 71 -15.18 34.50 -31.31
CA ASP A 71 -13.73 34.47 -31.60
C ASP A 71 -13.26 35.68 -32.43
N ASP A 72 -14.11 36.69 -32.60
CA ASP A 72 -13.78 37.85 -33.41
C ASP A 72 -12.62 38.67 -32.82
N SER A 73 -11.70 39.09 -33.68
CA SER A 73 -10.57 39.96 -33.33
C SER A 73 -10.98 41.34 -32.78
N ASP A 74 -12.17 41.84 -33.16
CA ASP A 74 -12.73 43.09 -32.65
C ASP A 74 -13.56 42.82 -31.39
N TYR A 75 -13.12 43.43 -30.28
CA TYR A 75 -13.75 43.27 -28.99
C TYR A 75 -15.22 43.70 -28.98
N ASN A 76 -15.61 44.75 -29.71
CA ASN A 76 -17.01 45.22 -29.71
C ASN A 76 -17.91 44.24 -30.46
N VAL A 77 -17.43 43.63 -31.54
CA VAL A 77 -18.15 42.59 -32.28
C VAL A 77 -18.34 41.36 -31.41
N SER A 78 -17.27 40.87 -30.77
CA SER A 78 -17.35 39.70 -29.87
C SER A 78 -18.28 39.95 -28.67
N GLN A 79 -18.26 41.15 -28.09
CA GLN A 79 -19.20 41.52 -27.02
C GLN A 79 -20.66 41.66 -27.51
N ALA A 80 -20.88 42.16 -28.73
CA ALA A 80 -22.22 42.23 -29.31
C ALA A 80 -22.78 40.84 -29.60
N ALA A 81 -21.94 39.92 -30.12
CA ALA A 81 -22.30 38.53 -30.33
C ALA A 81 -22.66 37.83 -29.02
N ASN A 82 -21.88 38.08 -27.95
CA ASN A 82 -22.17 37.57 -26.61
C ASN A 82 -23.57 38.00 -26.13
N LYS A 83 -23.89 39.31 -26.17
CA LYS A 83 -25.20 39.83 -25.79
C LYS A 83 -26.33 39.31 -26.66
N ALA A 84 -26.09 39.17 -27.96
CA ALA A 84 -27.06 38.65 -28.92
C ALA A 84 -27.42 37.19 -28.59
N LEU A 85 -26.41 36.34 -28.36
CA LEU A 85 -26.62 34.93 -28.00
C LEU A 85 -27.31 34.77 -26.66
N ALA A 86 -26.95 35.58 -25.65
CA ALA A 86 -27.65 35.58 -24.36
C ALA A 86 -29.14 35.96 -24.52
N ALA A 87 -29.44 36.97 -25.33
CA ALA A 87 -30.82 37.39 -25.62
C ALA A 87 -31.61 36.37 -26.47
N CYS A 88 -30.95 35.47 -27.19
CA CYS A 88 -31.59 34.38 -27.92
C CYS A 88 -32.10 33.25 -27.00
N GLY A 89 -31.63 33.20 -25.75
CA GLY A 89 -32.05 32.22 -24.75
C GLY A 89 -31.78 30.77 -25.18
N LEU A 90 -32.72 29.87 -24.87
CA LEU A 90 -32.63 28.42 -25.12
C LEU A 90 -32.27 28.04 -26.56
N ARG A 91 -32.68 28.84 -27.55
CA ARG A 91 -32.37 28.57 -28.97
C ARG A 91 -30.86 28.50 -29.24
N ALA A 92 -30.06 29.22 -28.46
CA ALA A 92 -28.61 29.26 -28.62
C ALA A 92 -27.88 28.07 -27.96
N VAL A 93 -28.52 27.31 -27.05
CA VAL A 93 -27.84 26.35 -26.17
C VAL A 93 -27.17 25.21 -26.93
N SER A 94 -27.86 24.60 -27.91
CA SER A 94 -27.29 23.52 -28.73
C SER A 94 -26.05 23.96 -29.51
N HIS A 95 -26.10 25.17 -30.09
CA HIS A 95 -25.02 25.76 -30.88
C HIS A 95 -23.83 26.17 -30.00
N LEU A 96 -24.09 26.67 -28.78
CA LEU A 96 -23.07 26.97 -27.78
C LEU A 96 -22.37 25.69 -27.29
N ALA A 97 -23.13 24.62 -27.08
CA ALA A 97 -22.58 23.31 -26.70
C ALA A 97 -21.70 22.71 -27.82
N GLU A 98 -22.15 22.77 -29.08
CA GLU A 98 -21.33 22.38 -30.24
C GLU A 98 -20.04 23.21 -30.32
N GLY A 99 -20.13 24.51 -30.04
CA GLY A 99 -18.99 25.41 -29.91
C GLY A 99 -17.97 24.91 -28.89
N LEU A 100 -18.40 24.56 -27.68
CA LEU A 100 -17.53 24.08 -26.60
C LEU A 100 -16.87 22.74 -26.93
N PHE A 101 -17.64 21.75 -27.36
CA PHE A 101 -17.19 20.36 -27.41
C PHE A 101 -16.65 19.91 -28.77
N SER A 102 -16.95 20.64 -29.85
CA SER A 102 -16.53 20.27 -31.20
C SER A 102 -15.65 21.32 -31.87
N LYS A 103 -16.01 22.60 -31.78
CA LYS A 103 -15.38 23.65 -32.61
C LYS A 103 -14.18 24.35 -31.94
N TYR A 104 -14.32 24.74 -30.67
CA TYR A 104 -13.33 25.56 -29.96
C TYR A 104 -12.50 24.75 -28.97
N THR A 105 -12.17 23.50 -29.30
CA THR A 105 -11.45 22.57 -28.41
C THR A 105 -9.95 22.87 -28.30
N SER A 106 -9.39 23.69 -29.18
CA SER A 106 -7.96 24.01 -29.19
C SER A 106 -7.52 24.90 -28.02
N ALA A 107 -6.24 24.81 -27.65
CA ALA A 107 -5.67 25.50 -26.49
C ALA A 107 -5.68 27.04 -26.62
N ASP A 108 -5.73 27.60 -27.82
CA ASP A 108 -5.78 29.03 -28.08
C ASP A 108 -7.20 29.63 -27.94
N LYS A 109 -8.24 28.80 -27.82
CA LYS A 109 -9.66 29.22 -27.79
C LYS A 109 -10.27 29.32 -26.39
N ILE A 110 -9.42 29.43 -25.36
CA ILE A 110 -9.85 29.52 -23.95
C ILE A 110 -10.86 30.66 -23.73
N THR A 111 -10.57 31.86 -24.26
CA THR A 111 -11.43 33.05 -24.08
C THR A 111 -12.84 32.84 -24.66
N VAL A 112 -12.95 32.15 -25.79
CA VAL A 112 -14.22 31.84 -26.45
C VAL A 112 -15.02 30.88 -25.59
N ARG A 113 -14.40 29.78 -25.11
CA ARG A 113 -15.06 28.82 -24.23
C ARG A 113 -15.52 29.44 -22.90
N GLN A 114 -14.74 30.36 -22.33
CA GLN A 114 -15.17 31.13 -21.16
C GLN A 114 -16.37 32.03 -21.45
N ASN A 115 -16.40 32.69 -22.61
CA ASN A 115 -17.53 33.51 -23.02
C ASN A 115 -18.79 32.67 -23.20
N ILE A 116 -18.67 31.48 -23.77
CA ILE A 116 -19.79 30.54 -23.90
C ILE A 116 -20.33 30.16 -22.51
N CYS A 117 -19.47 29.82 -21.54
CA CYS A 117 -19.91 29.52 -20.17
C CYS A 117 -20.70 30.70 -19.55
N ARG A 118 -20.21 31.94 -19.73
CA ARG A 118 -20.91 33.14 -19.22
C ARG A 118 -22.27 33.35 -19.87
N ILE A 119 -22.38 33.10 -21.17
CA ILE A 119 -23.66 33.21 -21.90
C ILE A 119 -24.64 32.15 -21.35
N LEU A 120 -24.19 30.90 -21.22
CA LEU A 120 -25.00 29.82 -20.65
C LEU A 120 -25.49 30.14 -19.22
N GLY A 121 -24.65 30.77 -18.40
CA GLY A 121 -25.04 31.25 -17.07
C GLY A 121 -26.07 32.40 -17.09
N GLN A 122 -26.00 33.30 -18.07
CA GLN A 122 -26.95 34.41 -18.26
C GLN A 122 -28.33 33.98 -18.78
N ILE A 123 -28.42 32.81 -19.42
CA ILE A 123 -29.70 32.25 -19.86
C ILE A 123 -30.55 31.80 -18.66
N GLU A 124 -29.92 31.46 -17.53
CA GLU A 124 -30.58 31.12 -16.26
C GLU A 124 -31.64 30.01 -16.38
N ASP A 125 -31.39 29.01 -17.22
CA ASP A 125 -32.31 27.89 -17.51
C ASP A 125 -31.69 26.52 -17.18
N GLU A 126 -32.52 25.54 -16.79
CA GLU A 126 -32.10 24.18 -16.46
C GLU A 126 -31.43 23.45 -17.64
N GLU A 127 -31.83 23.73 -18.89
CA GLU A 127 -31.22 23.12 -20.08
C GLU A 127 -29.72 23.46 -20.24
N THR A 128 -29.24 24.55 -19.62
CA THR A 128 -27.81 24.92 -19.70
C THR A 128 -26.95 24.20 -18.66
N VAL A 129 -27.56 23.65 -17.61
CA VAL A 129 -26.87 23.02 -16.48
C VAL A 129 -26.05 21.81 -16.92
N GLU A 130 -26.61 20.93 -17.76
CA GLU A 130 -25.90 19.73 -18.28
C GLU A 130 -24.67 20.08 -19.12
N VAL A 131 -24.77 21.14 -19.92
CA VAL A 131 -23.66 21.65 -20.73
C VAL A 131 -22.55 22.18 -19.82
N LEU A 132 -22.92 22.93 -18.77
CA LEU A 132 -21.97 23.49 -17.81
C LEU A 132 -21.32 22.40 -16.94
N ILE A 133 -22.07 21.39 -16.48
CA ILE A 133 -21.54 20.23 -15.75
C ILE A 133 -20.47 19.53 -16.60
N SER A 134 -20.76 19.25 -17.87
CA SER A 134 -19.79 18.63 -18.79
C SER A 134 -18.54 19.50 -18.99
N THR A 135 -18.69 20.82 -18.90
CA THR A 135 -17.58 21.79 -19.05
C THR A 135 -16.71 21.90 -17.79
N LEU A 136 -17.13 21.37 -16.63
CA LEU A 136 -16.28 21.26 -15.45
C LEU A 136 -15.08 20.33 -15.66
N SER A 137 -15.03 19.56 -16.75
CA SER A 137 -13.88 18.75 -17.16
C SER A 137 -13.03 19.36 -18.29
N ASP A 138 -13.22 20.64 -18.63
CA ASP A 138 -12.40 21.31 -19.66
C ASP A 138 -10.91 21.26 -19.32
N PRO A 139 -9.98 21.08 -20.29
CA PRO A 139 -8.55 21.06 -20.02
C PRO A 139 -8.01 22.35 -19.35
N SER A 140 -8.65 23.49 -19.56
CA SER A 140 -8.24 24.79 -19.03
C SER A 140 -8.89 25.09 -17.68
N PRO A 141 -8.09 25.36 -16.62
CA PRO A 141 -8.61 25.81 -15.33
C PRO A 141 -9.45 27.09 -15.44
N GLN A 142 -9.10 27.98 -16.37
CA GLN A 142 -9.82 29.23 -16.59
C GLN A 142 -11.24 28.99 -17.12
N VAL A 143 -11.45 27.92 -17.90
CA VAL A 143 -12.77 27.53 -18.41
C VAL A 143 -13.57 26.79 -17.34
N ARG A 144 -12.97 25.85 -16.60
CA ARG A 144 -13.62 25.17 -15.47
C ARG A 144 -14.13 26.17 -14.42
N ARG A 145 -13.32 27.18 -14.08
CA ARG A 145 -13.73 28.30 -13.22
C ARG A 145 -14.93 29.06 -13.79
N ALA A 146 -14.93 29.34 -15.09
CA ALA A 146 -16.04 30.06 -15.73
C ALA A 146 -17.33 29.22 -15.71
N ALA A 147 -17.24 27.91 -15.89
CA ALA A 147 -18.38 26.99 -15.76
C ALA A 147 -18.93 26.96 -14.33
N ALA A 148 -18.08 26.88 -13.31
CA ALA A 148 -18.51 26.94 -11.91
C ALA A 148 -19.21 28.26 -11.56
N LEU A 149 -18.67 29.41 -11.99
CA LEU A 149 -19.29 30.72 -11.79
C LEU A 149 -20.62 30.88 -12.57
N ALA A 150 -20.74 30.24 -13.74
CA ALA A 150 -21.99 30.23 -14.49
C ALA A 150 -23.07 29.41 -13.77
N LEU A 151 -22.71 28.27 -13.19
CA LEU A 151 -23.60 27.47 -12.33
C LEU A 151 -24.02 28.26 -11.08
N GLU A 152 -23.09 28.97 -10.44
CA GLU A 152 -23.39 29.90 -9.33
C GLU A 152 -24.45 30.94 -9.73
N GLN A 153 -24.31 31.54 -10.91
CA GLN A 153 -25.23 32.56 -11.42
C GLN A 153 -26.64 32.01 -11.64
N ILE A 154 -26.76 30.78 -12.15
CA ILE A 154 -28.06 30.10 -12.34
C ILE A 154 -28.77 29.90 -10.98
N GLY A 155 -28.00 29.57 -9.93
CA GLY A 155 -28.54 29.44 -8.57
C GLY A 155 -29.29 28.12 -8.35
N PRO A 156 -30.35 28.08 -7.51
CA PRO A 156 -30.95 26.83 -7.02
C PRO A 156 -31.46 25.84 -8.08
N THR A 157 -31.79 26.31 -9.29
CA THR A 157 -32.19 25.44 -10.40
C THR A 157 -31.04 24.55 -10.89
N ALA A 158 -29.79 24.90 -10.57
CA ALA A 158 -28.60 24.12 -10.89
C ALA A 158 -28.20 23.09 -9.81
N VAL A 159 -29.08 22.73 -8.86
CA VAL A 159 -28.75 21.83 -7.74
C VAL A 159 -28.15 20.48 -8.17
N LYS A 160 -28.51 19.96 -9.35
CA LYS A 160 -27.92 18.74 -9.96
C LYS A 160 -26.41 18.84 -10.18
N SER A 161 -25.86 20.05 -10.24
CA SER A 161 -24.42 20.29 -10.35
C SER A 161 -23.68 20.16 -9.01
N SER A 162 -24.37 19.99 -7.89
CA SER A 162 -23.76 19.99 -6.57
C SER A 162 -22.77 18.83 -6.37
N GLU A 163 -23.04 17.60 -6.84
CA GLU A 163 -22.07 16.51 -6.79
C GLU A 163 -20.83 16.77 -7.69
N PRO A 164 -20.95 17.14 -8.98
CA PRO A 164 -19.81 17.55 -9.80
C PRO A 164 -18.96 18.68 -9.20
N LEU A 165 -19.60 19.70 -8.62
CA LEU A 165 -18.92 20.81 -7.95
C LEU A 165 -18.19 20.35 -6.69
N ALA A 166 -18.78 19.42 -5.92
CA ALA A 166 -18.14 18.83 -4.76
C ALA A 166 -16.87 18.04 -5.13
N ARG A 167 -16.92 17.23 -6.21
CA ARG A 167 -15.75 16.50 -6.72
C ARG A 167 -14.65 17.46 -7.19
N LEU A 168 -15.03 18.55 -7.85
CA LEU A 168 -14.09 19.59 -8.28
C LEU A 168 -13.43 20.29 -7.08
N LEU A 169 -14.19 20.56 -6.01
CA LEU A 169 -13.69 21.12 -4.75
C LEU A 169 -12.76 20.16 -4.01
N LEU A 170 -12.99 18.85 -4.08
CA LEU A 170 -12.16 17.84 -3.42
C LEU A 170 -10.83 17.56 -4.15
N ASN A 171 -10.72 17.88 -5.44
CA ASN A 171 -9.52 17.64 -6.23
C ASN A 171 -8.34 18.55 -5.79
N ARG A 172 -7.35 18.01 -5.07
CA ARG A 172 -6.22 18.78 -4.54
C ARG A 172 -5.23 19.28 -5.59
N GLU A 173 -5.18 18.64 -6.75
CA GLU A 173 -4.34 19.05 -7.89
C GLU A 173 -4.98 20.18 -8.72
N GLU A 174 -6.26 20.46 -8.48
CA GLU A 174 -6.98 21.54 -9.13
C GLU A 174 -6.47 22.93 -8.72
N ASP A 175 -6.60 23.90 -9.62
CA ASP A 175 -6.33 25.31 -9.36
C ASP A 175 -7.22 25.83 -8.23
N ALA A 176 -6.60 26.50 -7.25
CA ALA A 176 -7.30 26.94 -6.06
C ALA A 176 -8.38 28.01 -6.33
N GLN A 177 -8.32 28.74 -7.45
CA GLN A 177 -9.40 29.64 -7.88
C GLN A 177 -10.60 28.88 -8.44
N VAL A 178 -10.36 27.74 -9.11
CA VAL A 178 -11.44 26.85 -9.59
C VAL A 178 -12.16 26.24 -8.39
N ARG A 179 -11.42 25.72 -7.41
CA ARG A 179 -12.01 25.17 -6.18
C ARG A 179 -12.79 26.21 -5.39
N ALA A 180 -12.25 27.43 -5.25
CA ALA A 180 -12.97 28.52 -4.58
C ALA A 180 -14.28 28.87 -5.31
N ALA A 181 -14.28 28.87 -6.65
CA ALA A 181 -15.50 29.07 -7.44
C ALA A 181 -16.49 27.91 -7.27
N ALA A 182 -16.02 26.66 -7.19
CA ALA A 182 -16.88 25.52 -6.92
C ALA A 182 -17.56 25.61 -5.54
N ALA A 183 -16.81 26.01 -4.50
CA ALA A 183 -17.38 26.26 -3.17
C ALA A 183 -18.40 27.41 -3.17
N GLN A 184 -18.12 28.52 -3.85
CA GLN A 184 -19.07 29.64 -4.02
C GLN A 184 -20.35 29.18 -4.73
N ALA A 185 -20.20 28.43 -5.82
CA ALA A 185 -21.31 27.85 -6.56
C ALA A 185 -22.19 26.98 -5.66
N LEU A 186 -21.59 26.04 -4.89
CA LEU A 186 -22.33 25.22 -3.93
C LEU A 186 -23.17 26.05 -2.95
N GLY A 187 -22.64 27.16 -2.44
CA GLY A 187 -23.38 28.06 -1.55
C GLY A 187 -24.61 28.71 -2.19
N LYS A 188 -24.62 28.88 -3.52
CA LYS A 188 -25.70 29.53 -4.28
C LYS A 188 -26.68 28.54 -4.91
N VAL A 189 -26.18 27.43 -5.44
CA VAL A 189 -27.00 26.40 -6.10
C VAL A 189 -27.66 25.45 -5.10
N GLY A 190 -27.16 25.39 -3.87
CA GLY A 190 -27.62 24.41 -2.88
C GLY A 190 -26.98 23.05 -3.08
N TYR A 191 -27.53 22.05 -2.40
CA TYR A 191 -27.10 20.66 -2.47
C TYR A 191 -28.31 19.73 -2.31
N ASP A 192 -28.19 18.54 -2.90
CA ASP A 192 -29.13 17.42 -2.77
C ASP A 192 -28.42 16.13 -2.33
N ASN A 193 -27.15 16.24 -1.94
CA ASN A 193 -26.29 15.13 -1.56
C ASN A 193 -25.31 15.51 -0.44
N ASN A 194 -24.90 14.50 0.33
CA ASN A 194 -23.97 14.64 1.45
C ASN A 194 -22.53 14.98 1.01
N LEU A 195 -22.16 14.69 -0.25
CA LEU A 195 -20.80 14.94 -0.75
C LEU A 195 -20.51 16.44 -0.82
N ALA A 196 -21.49 17.26 -1.18
CA ALA A 196 -21.36 18.72 -1.20
C ALA A 196 -21.09 19.31 0.19
N VAL A 197 -21.87 18.91 1.20
CA VAL A 197 -21.67 19.34 2.59
C VAL A 197 -20.30 18.91 3.08
N PHE A 198 -19.95 17.64 2.86
CA PHE A 198 -18.62 17.10 3.17
C PHE A 198 -17.50 17.92 2.53
N ALA A 199 -17.55 18.16 1.22
CA ALA A 199 -16.53 18.91 0.50
C ALA A 199 -16.35 20.33 1.04
N LEU A 200 -17.45 21.01 1.39
CA LEU A 200 -17.42 22.31 2.05
C LEU A 200 -16.78 22.24 3.45
N SER A 201 -17.08 21.21 4.25
CA SER A 201 -16.46 21.00 5.56
C SER A 201 -14.94 20.79 5.45
N ILE A 202 -14.51 19.94 4.51
CA ILE A 202 -13.07 19.68 4.23
C ILE A 202 -12.34 20.93 3.77
N ALA A 203 -12.99 21.75 2.94
CA ALA A 203 -12.39 22.96 2.39
C ALA A 203 -12.10 24.04 3.45
N ARG A 204 -12.66 23.95 4.67
CA ARG A 204 -12.37 24.89 5.77
C ARG A 204 -10.98 24.73 6.38
N VAL A 205 -10.35 23.57 6.19
CA VAL A 205 -9.10 23.20 6.88
C VAL A 205 -7.90 23.11 5.95
N GLU A 206 -8.03 23.63 4.72
CA GLU A 206 -6.96 23.59 3.73
C GLU A 206 -6.02 24.82 3.79
N LYS A 207 -4.92 24.75 3.02
CA LYS A 207 -3.91 25.81 2.99
C LYS A 207 -4.33 27.05 2.19
N ALA A 208 -5.20 26.89 1.19
CA ALA A 208 -5.55 27.96 0.28
C ALA A 208 -6.63 28.86 0.89
N PHE A 209 -6.24 30.04 1.37
CA PHE A 209 -7.12 30.99 2.06
C PHE A 209 -8.42 31.31 1.29
N GLN A 210 -8.34 31.48 -0.03
CA GLN A 210 -9.52 31.76 -0.86
C GLN A 210 -10.56 30.63 -0.88
N VAL A 211 -10.12 29.38 -0.78
CA VAL A 211 -11.02 28.22 -0.75
C VAL A 211 -11.66 28.09 0.62
N VAL A 212 -10.87 28.28 1.69
CA VAL A 212 -11.36 28.34 3.08
C VAL A 212 -12.44 29.41 3.23
N TRP A 213 -12.18 30.62 2.73
CA TRP A 213 -13.13 31.73 2.79
C TRP A 213 -14.42 31.42 2.00
N ALA A 214 -14.28 30.89 0.79
CA ALA A 214 -15.42 30.50 -0.05
C ALA A 214 -16.28 29.42 0.62
N ALA A 215 -15.65 28.38 1.17
CA ALA A 215 -16.35 27.28 1.83
C ALA A 215 -17.08 27.73 3.10
N GLN A 216 -16.45 28.56 3.94
CA GLN A 216 -17.11 29.13 5.11
C GLN A 216 -18.30 30.02 4.72
N GLY A 217 -18.14 30.82 3.66
CA GLY A 217 -19.23 31.62 3.11
C GLY A 217 -20.40 30.77 2.63
N ALA A 218 -20.12 29.69 1.92
CA ALA A 218 -21.12 28.75 1.42
C ALA A 218 -21.89 28.06 2.54
N LEU A 219 -21.20 27.52 3.55
CA LEU A 219 -21.86 26.86 4.71
C LEU A 219 -22.76 27.85 5.48
N ASN A 220 -22.28 29.07 5.71
CA ASN A 220 -23.08 30.11 6.36
C ASN A 220 -24.32 30.48 5.53
N GLN A 221 -24.17 30.54 4.20
CA GLN A 221 -25.28 30.87 3.30
C GLN A 221 -26.32 29.75 3.23
N LEU A 222 -25.88 28.49 3.24
CA LEU A 222 -26.76 27.32 3.23
C LEU A 222 -27.41 27.06 4.60
N ASN A 223 -26.92 27.71 5.66
CA ASN A 223 -27.40 27.54 7.03
C ASN A 223 -27.36 26.07 7.50
N ILE A 224 -26.29 25.38 7.13
CA ILE A 224 -26.04 23.99 7.52
C ILE A 224 -25.62 23.97 8.99
N ASP A 225 -26.32 23.17 9.80
CA ASP A 225 -26.04 23.03 11.22
C ASP A 225 -24.95 21.99 11.53
N THR A 226 -24.60 21.88 12.80
CA THR A 226 -23.54 20.97 13.28
C THR A 226 -23.90 19.51 13.03
N GLU A 227 -25.18 19.13 13.18
CA GLU A 227 -25.66 17.76 13.03
C GLU A 227 -25.53 17.30 11.57
N GLU A 228 -25.97 18.13 10.62
CA GLU A 228 -25.89 17.84 9.19
C GLU A 228 -24.44 17.71 8.69
N ILE A 229 -23.51 18.54 9.21
CA ILE A 229 -22.09 18.40 8.91
C ILE A 229 -21.55 17.04 9.39
N LEU A 230 -21.91 16.64 10.61
CA LEU A 230 -21.45 15.36 11.17
C LEU A 230 -21.98 14.19 10.34
N PHE A 231 -23.26 14.19 9.98
CA PHE A 231 -23.84 13.16 9.11
C PHE A 231 -23.15 13.08 7.76
N ALA A 232 -22.87 14.22 7.13
CA ALA A 232 -22.16 14.27 5.86
C ALA A 232 -20.75 13.68 5.95
N ILE A 233 -20.01 14.00 7.02
CA ILE A 233 -18.67 13.43 7.29
C ILE A 233 -18.77 11.92 7.52
N LEU A 234 -19.71 11.45 8.36
CA LEU A 234 -19.87 10.04 8.68
C LEU A 234 -20.26 9.20 7.45
N LYS A 235 -21.18 9.67 6.60
CA LYS A 235 -21.56 8.96 5.37
C LYS A 235 -20.40 8.83 4.37
N GLN A 236 -19.40 9.71 4.41
CA GLN A 236 -18.18 9.59 3.59
C GLN A 236 -17.04 8.82 4.27
N ALA A 237 -17.16 8.52 5.56
CA ALA A 237 -16.12 7.82 6.31
C ALA A 237 -15.94 6.35 5.90
N GLU A 238 -16.94 5.76 5.24
CA GLU A 238 -16.87 4.43 4.64
C GLU A 238 -16.57 4.43 3.14
N ASN A 239 -16.52 5.60 2.50
CA ASN A 239 -16.18 5.71 1.09
C ASN A 239 -14.66 5.52 0.92
N PRO A 240 -14.17 4.50 0.18
CA PRO A 240 -12.74 4.25 0.02
C PRO A 240 -11.96 5.44 -0.53
N GLU A 241 -12.59 6.28 -1.36
CA GLU A 241 -11.97 7.49 -1.93
C GLU A 241 -11.75 8.59 -0.89
N TYR A 242 -12.66 8.70 0.10
CA TYR A 242 -12.71 9.84 1.02
C TYR A 242 -12.52 9.48 2.50
N ALA A 243 -12.42 8.20 2.86
CA ALA A 243 -12.41 7.73 4.24
C ALA A 243 -11.35 8.41 5.11
N LYS A 244 -10.11 8.58 4.62
CA LYS A 244 -9.03 9.27 5.35
C LYS A 244 -9.35 10.75 5.57
N LEU A 245 -9.81 11.45 4.52
CA LEU A 245 -10.21 12.85 4.60
C LEU A 245 -11.37 13.06 5.58
N ALA A 246 -12.34 12.14 5.59
CA ALA A 246 -13.46 12.16 6.51
C ALA A 246 -13.02 11.95 7.96
N SER A 247 -12.11 11.01 8.21
CA SER A 247 -11.50 10.78 9.53
C SER A 247 -10.80 12.04 10.05
N ASP A 248 -9.95 12.66 9.23
CA ASP A 248 -9.19 13.87 9.61
C ASP A 248 -10.13 15.05 9.90
N ALA A 249 -11.18 15.20 9.09
CA ALA A 249 -12.15 16.26 9.26
C ALA A 249 -13.06 16.06 10.46
N LEU A 250 -13.44 14.83 10.78
CA LEU A 250 -14.16 14.52 12.01
C LEU A 250 -13.35 14.96 13.22
N VAL A 251 -12.07 14.58 13.28
CA VAL A 251 -11.17 14.98 14.38
C VAL A 251 -11.08 16.49 14.51
N HIS A 252 -10.80 17.18 13.39
CA HIS A 252 -10.69 18.63 13.40
C HIS A 252 -12.00 19.29 13.84
N PHE A 253 -13.13 18.85 13.28
CA PHE A 253 -14.43 19.41 13.59
C PHE A 253 -14.81 19.21 15.05
N ILE A 254 -14.61 18.02 15.61
CA ILE A 254 -14.90 17.73 17.02
C ILE A 254 -14.03 18.54 17.98
N ASN A 255 -12.74 18.73 17.66
CA ASN A 255 -11.85 19.56 18.48
C ASN A 255 -12.18 21.06 18.39
N THR A 256 -12.79 21.52 17.31
CA THR A 256 -13.07 22.95 17.09
C THR A 256 -14.52 23.35 17.37
N SER A 257 -15.44 22.39 17.34
CA SER A 257 -16.86 22.61 17.63
C SER A 257 -17.13 22.63 19.14
N ALA A 258 -18.03 23.52 19.55
CA ALA A 258 -18.45 23.64 20.94
C ALA A 258 -19.30 22.43 21.36
N ASP A 259 -20.24 22.03 20.51
CA ASP A 259 -21.31 21.04 20.76
C ASP A 259 -21.17 19.75 19.93
N GLY A 260 -20.25 19.69 18.96
CA GLY A 260 -20.18 18.57 18.02
C GLY A 260 -20.01 17.18 18.65
N ILE A 261 -19.29 17.06 19.77
CA ILE A 261 -19.15 15.78 20.48
C ILE A 261 -20.42 15.41 21.25
N ASP A 262 -21.17 16.40 21.74
CA ASP A 262 -22.43 16.18 22.44
C ASP A 262 -23.50 15.70 21.45
N ILE A 263 -23.55 16.29 20.25
CA ILE A 263 -24.43 15.83 19.17
C ILE A 263 -24.06 14.41 18.73
N LEU A 264 -22.78 14.09 18.56
CA LEU A 264 -22.37 12.70 18.26
C LEU A 264 -22.80 11.72 19.35
N GLN A 265 -22.73 12.14 20.62
CA GLN A 265 -23.18 11.32 21.74
C GLN A 265 -24.69 11.08 21.69
N GLU A 266 -25.48 12.12 21.40
CA GLU A 266 -26.93 12.02 21.23
C GLU A 266 -27.30 11.08 20.08
N ILE A 267 -26.66 11.21 18.92
CA ILE A 267 -26.85 10.30 17.78
C ILE A 267 -26.48 8.86 18.15
N PHE A 268 -25.37 8.66 18.87
CA PHE A 268 -24.92 7.33 19.25
C PHE A 268 -25.85 6.65 20.26
N TYR A 269 -26.45 7.42 21.18
CA TYR A 269 -27.37 6.90 22.21
C TYR A 269 -28.84 6.83 21.76
N TYR A 270 -29.13 7.17 20.52
CA TYR A 270 -30.49 7.11 20.01
C TYR A 270 -30.99 5.65 19.96
N GLU A 271 -32.07 5.36 20.69
CA GLU A 271 -32.80 4.09 20.67
C GLU A 271 -34.24 4.37 20.18
N GLU A 272 -34.67 3.72 19.09
CA GLU A 272 -36.07 3.82 18.63
C GLU A 272 -37.03 3.08 19.56
N THR A 273 -38.20 3.67 19.81
CA THR A 273 -39.27 3.04 20.59
C THR A 273 -39.94 1.91 19.80
N GLU A 274 -40.28 0.80 20.48
CA GLU A 274 -40.90 -0.44 19.96
C GLU A 274 -42.27 -0.26 19.23
N ASP A 275 -42.33 0.48 18.13
CA ASP A 275 -43.46 0.40 17.19
C ASP A 275 -43.07 -0.52 16.02
N GLU A 276 -43.72 -1.68 15.94
CA GLU A 276 -43.37 -2.84 15.09
C GLU A 276 -43.50 -2.60 13.56
N SER A 277 -43.64 -1.36 13.08
CA SER A 277 -43.84 -1.04 11.66
C SER A 277 -42.60 -0.57 10.88
N GLU A 278 -41.45 -0.40 11.52
CA GLU A 278 -40.25 0.18 10.90
C GLU A 278 -39.02 -0.74 11.05
N ALA A 279 -39.05 -1.93 10.46
CA ALA A 279 -37.89 -2.83 10.49
C ALA A 279 -36.68 -2.29 9.68
N ASP A 280 -36.91 -1.40 8.71
CA ASP A 280 -35.85 -0.81 7.87
C ASP A 280 -35.08 0.35 8.56
N SER A 281 -35.63 0.99 9.61
CA SER A 281 -34.97 2.11 10.32
C SER A 281 -33.90 1.65 11.32
N ASN A 282 -34.14 0.51 11.97
CA ASN A 282 -33.22 -0.06 12.95
C ASN A 282 -31.85 -0.43 12.35
N ASP A 283 -31.80 -0.95 11.12
CA ASP A 283 -30.55 -1.30 10.43
C ASP A 283 -29.73 -0.04 10.08
N GLU A 284 -30.38 1.08 9.74
CA GLU A 284 -29.70 2.33 9.43
C GLU A 284 -29.11 3.01 10.68
N ILE A 285 -29.83 2.98 11.80
CA ILE A 285 -29.34 3.50 13.09
C ILE A 285 -28.15 2.67 13.58
N GLU A 286 -28.24 1.34 13.52
CA GLU A 286 -27.13 0.45 13.89
C GLU A 286 -25.89 0.76 13.04
N LEU A 287 -26.06 0.95 11.73
CA LEU A 287 -24.97 1.32 10.83
C LEU A 287 -24.33 2.65 11.22
N ILE A 288 -25.13 3.68 11.54
CA ILE A 288 -24.62 4.98 11.97
C ILE A 288 -23.84 4.85 13.28
N GLN A 289 -24.36 4.12 14.27
CA GLN A 289 -23.66 3.85 15.53
C GLN A 289 -22.33 3.13 15.27
N MET A 290 -22.33 2.12 14.41
CA MET A 290 -21.11 1.39 14.01
C MET A 290 -20.08 2.33 13.36
N VAL A 291 -20.50 3.23 12.48
CA VAL A 291 -19.60 4.21 11.85
C VAL A 291 -19.03 5.17 12.89
N ILE A 292 -19.86 5.71 13.79
CA ILE A 292 -19.40 6.60 14.87
C ILE A 292 -18.37 5.87 15.75
N ALA A 293 -18.71 4.67 16.22
CA ALA A 293 -17.81 3.84 17.03
C ALA A 293 -16.46 3.60 16.33
N LYS A 294 -16.48 3.23 15.05
CA LYS A 294 -15.28 3.01 14.23
C LYS A 294 -14.41 4.26 14.19
N GLN A 295 -14.99 5.41 13.85
CA GLN A 295 -14.23 6.64 13.65
C GLN A 295 -13.68 7.23 14.95
N LEU A 296 -14.47 7.19 16.04
CA LEU A 296 -14.05 7.67 17.35
C LEU A 296 -12.91 6.83 17.93
N ALA A 297 -13.00 5.50 17.84
CA ALA A 297 -11.95 4.60 18.31
C ALA A 297 -10.67 4.77 17.47
N ARG A 298 -10.79 4.73 16.14
CA ARG A 298 -9.65 4.83 15.21
C ARG A 298 -8.90 6.16 15.34
N SER A 299 -9.63 7.25 15.56
CA SER A 299 -9.08 8.61 15.60
C SER A 299 -8.81 9.11 17.01
N PHE A 300 -8.85 8.23 18.02
CA PHE A 300 -8.81 8.59 19.43
C PHE A 300 -7.67 9.55 19.80
N ASN A 301 -6.48 9.31 19.24
CA ASN A 301 -5.28 10.12 19.53
C ASN A 301 -5.32 11.53 18.95
N GLY A 302 -6.17 11.78 17.95
CA GLY A 302 -6.33 13.09 17.32
C GLY A 302 -7.15 14.06 18.14
N PHE A 303 -7.95 13.58 19.10
CA PHE A 303 -8.79 14.43 19.95
C PHE A 303 -7.98 15.12 21.05
N ASP A 304 -8.37 16.33 21.43
CA ASP A 304 -7.80 17.00 22.58
C ASP A 304 -8.22 16.34 23.91
N ASN A 305 -7.57 16.72 25.01
CA ASN A 305 -7.78 16.07 26.32
C ASN A 305 -9.22 16.24 26.86
N GLU A 306 -9.90 17.35 26.54
CA GLU A 306 -11.27 17.58 26.98
C GLU A 306 -12.23 16.67 26.21
N LYS A 307 -12.11 16.65 24.87
CA LYS A 307 -12.95 15.83 24.00
C LYS A 307 -12.70 14.33 24.20
N LYS A 308 -11.45 13.91 24.46
CA LYS A 308 -11.11 12.50 24.78
C LYS A 308 -11.95 11.92 25.91
N THR A 309 -12.26 12.71 26.94
CA THR A 309 -13.06 12.22 28.08
C THR A 309 -14.46 11.81 27.64
N LYS A 310 -15.13 12.63 26.83
CA LYS A 310 -16.46 12.31 26.27
C LYS A 310 -16.40 11.17 25.26
N VAL A 311 -15.35 11.12 24.42
CA VAL A 311 -15.13 9.99 23.50
C VAL A 311 -15.01 8.67 24.27
N ILE A 312 -14.28 8.65 25.40
CA ILE A 312 -14.19 7.48 26.28
C ILE A 312 -15.58 7.06 26.78
N GLU A 313 -16.43 7.99 27.21
CA GLU A 313 -17.78 7.68 27.68
C GLU A 313 -18.64 7.01 26.59
N ILE A 314 -18.58 7.53 25.35
CA ILE A 314 -19.28 6.95 24.19
C ILE A 314 -18.77 5.53 23.91
N LEU A 315 -17.45 5.36 23.81
CA LEU A 315 -16.83 4.05 23.53
C LEU A 315 -17.09 3.05 24.66
N GLN A 316 -17.08 3.49 25.91
CA GLN A 316 -17.39 2.66 27.07
C GLN A 316 -18.83 2.15 27.01
N THR A 317 -19.77 3.03 26.65
CA THR A 317 -21.18 2.66 26.46
C THR A 317 -21.33 1.64 25.35
N GLY A 318 -20.66 1.85 24.20
CA GLY A 318 -20.69 0.89 23.09
C GLY A 318 -20.09 -0.48 23.47
N LEU A 319 -19.01 -0.52 24.26
CA LEU A 319 -18.43 -1.78 24.77
C LEU A 319 -19.34 -2.51 25.76
N LEU A 320 -20.20 -1.78 26.49
CA LEU A 320 -21.17 -2.34 27.44
C LEU A 320 -22.54 -2.63 26.82
N SER A 321 -22.75 -2.25 25.55
CA SER A 321 -24.01 -2.50 24.83
C SER A 321 -24.30 -3.99 24.64
N GLU A 322 -25.55 -4.36 24.35
CA GLU A 322 -25.90 -5.75 24.01
C GLU A 322 -25.57 -6.10 22.54
N ASN A 323 -25.10 -5.13 21.74
CA ASN A 323 -24.81 -5.33 20.32
C ASN A 323 -23.36 -5.80 20.08
N PRO A 324 -23.15 -7.07 19.67
CA PRO A 324 -21.80 -7.60 19.46
C PRO A 324 -21.06 -6.95 18.29
N LYS A 325 -21.74 -6.36 17.30
CA LYS A 325 -21.09 -5.68 16.16
C LYS A 325 -20.44 -4.38 16.61
N ILE A 326 -21.13 -3.59 17.44
CA ILE A 326 -20.60 -2.35 18.01
C ILE A 326 -19.41 -2.66 18.93
N GLN A 327 -19.55 -3.64 19.83
CA GLN A 327 -18.46 -4.10 20.70
C GLN A 327 -17.22 -4.49 19.87
N LEU A 328 -17.42 -5.25 18.78
CA LEU A 328 -16.34 -5.73 17.92
C LEU A 328 -15.65 -4.58 17.19
N ILE A 329 -16.42 -3.65 16.64
CA ILE A 329 -15.87 -2.48 15.94
C ILE A 329 -15.03 -1.62 16.87
N ILE A 330 -15.51 -1.35 18.08
CA ILE A 330 -14.76 -0.54 19.05
C ILE A 330 -13.46 -1.26 19.41
N ALA A 331 -13.53 -2.52 19.80
CA ALA A 331 -12.35 -3.31 20.17
C ALA A 331 -11.32 -3.36 19.04
N LYS A 332 -11.73 -3.57 17.78
CA LYS A 332 -10.83 -3.60 16.62
C LYS A 332 -10.13 -2.26 16.36
N ASN A 333 -10.81 -1.14 16.61
CA ASN A 333 -10.30 0.20 16.25
C ASN A 333 -9.65 0.93 17.43
N LEU A 334 -9.67 0.37 18.64
CA LEU A 334 -8.90 0.86 19.78
C LEU A 334 -7.41 0.49 19.71
N ALA A 335 -7.01 -0.39 18.78
CA ALA A 335 -5.62 -0.68 18.51
C ALA A 335 -4.90 0.61 18.06
N GLY A 336 -3.89 1.04 18.81
CA GLY A 336 -3.20 2.32 18.61
C GLY A 336 -3.65 3.45 19.54
N ALA A 337 -4.72 3.30 20.32
CA ALA A 337 -5.18 4.32 21.25
C ALA A 337 -4.13 4.61 22.35
N SER A 338 -4.01 5.87 22.78
CA SER A 338 -3.10 6.26 23.85
C SER A 338 -3.54 5.68 25.20
N LYS A 339 -2.60 5.65 26.16
CA LYS A 339 -2.85 5.30 27.57
C LYS A 339 -3.94 6.15 28.25
N ASP A 340 -4.39 7.24 27.62
CA ASP A 340 -5.47 8.07 28.13
C ASP A 340 -6.81 7.30 28.14
N ALA A 341 -6.93 6.22 27.35
CA ALA A 341 -8.10 5.35 27.30
C ALA A 341 -8.15 4.27 28.39
N ALA A 342 -7.29 4.34 29.42
CA ALA A 342 -7.14 3.29 30.44
C ALA A 342 -8.43 2.91 31.19
N SER A 343 -9.41 3.82 31.29
CA SER A 343 -10.71 3.52 31.90
C SER A 343 -11.53 2.47 31.14
N LEU A 344 -11.27 2.24 29.85
CA LEU A 344 -11.93 1.21 29.03
C LEU A 344 -11.46 -0.22 29.36
N GLN A 345 -10.34 -0.36 30.10
CA GLN A 345 -9.70 -1.64 30.41
C GLN A 345 -10.67 -2.65 31.02
N LYS A 346 -11.50 -2.22 31.97
CA LYS A 346 -12.46 -3.11 32.64
C LYS A 346 -13.49 -3.70 31.65
N SER A 347 -14.09 -2.85 30.81
CA SER A 347 -15.07 -3.30 29.82
C SER A 347 -14.47 -4.30 28.84
N LEU A 348 -13.23 -4.07 28.40
CA LEU A 348 -12.52 -5.01 27.52
C LEU A 348 -12.25 -6.34 28.23
N ILE A 349 -11.83 -6.34 29.50
CA ILE A 349 -11.63 -7.57 30.29
C ILE A 349 -12.92 -8.39 30.38
N ASP A 350 -14.04 -7.73 30.65
CA ASP A 350 -15.35 -8.38 30.75
C ASP A 350 -15.73 -9.05 29.42
N LEU A 351 -15.43 -8.41 28.28
CA LEU A 351 -15.65 -8.99 26.95
C LEU A 351 -14.76 -10.22 26.68
N VAL A 352 -13.51 -10.19 27.12
CA VAL A 352 -12.57 -11.31 26.94
C VAL A 352 -12.99 -12.54 27.77
N GLY A 353 -13.40 -12.30 29.02
CA GLY A 353 -13.76 -13.36 29.98
C GLY A 353 -15.11 -14.04 29.69
N SER A 354 -15.99 -13.41 28.92
CA SER A 354 -17.29 -13.97 28.57
C SER A 354 -17.17 -15.04 27.47
N GLN A 355 -17.28 -16.31 27.84
CA GLN A 355 -17.33 -17.44 26.90
C GLN A 355 -18.57 -17.42 25.98
N LYS A 356 -19.55 -16.53 26.23
CA LYS A 356 -20.71 -16.31 25.34
C LYS A 356 -20.37 -15.43 24.14
N ASN A 357 -19.30 -14.64 24.23
CA ASN A 357 -18.92 -13.70 23.17
C ASN A 357 -18.30 -14.43 21.99
N ALA A 358 -18.54 -13.92 20.79
CA ALA A 358 -17.93 -14.45 19.57
C ALA A 358 -16.40 -14.41 19.68
N LEU A 359 -15.76 -15.41 19.10
CA LEU A 359 -14.30 -15.57 19.15
C LEU A 359 -13.56 -14.32 18.65
N GLU A 360 -14.01 -13.75 17.54
CA GLU A 360 -13.46 -12.53 16.95
C GLU A 360 -13.54 -11.32 17.87
N LEU A 361 -14.62 -11.19 18.64
CA LEU A 361 -14.79 -10.11 19.61
C LEU A 361 -13.82 -10.28 20.78
N ARG A 362 -13.71 -11.49 21.31
CA ARG A 362 -12.77 -11.80 22.39
C ARG A 362 -11.34 -11.51 21.95
N ARG A 363 -10.95 -11.92 20.74
CA ARG A 363 -9.64 -11.61 20.14
C ARG A 363 -9.42 -10.09 20.07
N ALA A 364 -10.33 -9.36 19.43
CA ALA A 364 -10.25 -7.89 19.31
C ALA A 364 -10.12 -7.19 20.67
N ALA A 365 -10.84 -7.66 21.69
CA ALA A 365 -10.79 -7.08 23.03
C ALA A 365 -9.44 -7.32 23.73
N ILE A 366 -8.81 -8.50 23.55
CA ILE A 366 -7.45 -8.74 24.07
C ILE A 366 -6.45 -7.80 23.40
N TYR A 367 -6.51 -7.64 22.07
CA TYR A 367 -5.62 -6.70 21.37
C TYR A 367 -5.79 -5.27 21.86
N ALA A 368 -7.03 -4.81 22.05
CA ALA A 368 -7.29 -3.45 22.53
C ALA A 368 -6.67 -3.19 23.92
N LEU A 369 -6.62 -4.21 24.81
CA LEU A 369 -6.10 -4.07 26.18
C LEU A 369 -4.65 -3.60 26.23
N GLU A 370 -3.83 -4.00 25.26
CA GLU A 370 -2.42 -3.60 25.18
C GLU A 370 -2.25 -2.08 25.04
N TRP A 371 -3.14 -1.44 24.29
CA TRP A 371 -3.04 -0.02 23.94
C TRP A 371 -3.62 0.88 25.03
N VAL A 372 -4.72 0.47 25.65
CA VAL A 372 -5.43 1.32 26.60
C VAL A 372 -4.76 1.40 27.98
N ALA A 373 -4.14 0.34 28.50
CA ALA A 373 -3.54 0.36 29.83
C ALA A 373 -2.51 -0.75 30.08
N LYS A 374 -1.64 -0.53 31.07
CA LYS A 374 -0.78 -1.62 31.59
C LYS A 374 -1.63 -2.59 32.42
N PRO A 375 -1.40 -3.92 32.30
CA PRO A 375 -2.01 -4.89 33.21
C PRO A 375 -1.60 -4.62 34.66
N ASP A 376 -2.57 -4.58 35.56
CA ASP A 376 -2.31 -4.83 36.97
C ASP A 376 -2.06 -6.33 37.23
N SER A 377 -1.68 -6.71 38.45
CA SER A 377 -1.39 -8.11 38.76
C SER A 377 -2.64 -9.02 38.66
N ALA A 378 -3.85 -8.48 38.76
CA ALA A 378 -5.08 -9.26 38.58
C ALA A 378 -5.31 -9.58 37.10
N MET A 379 -5.18 -8.59 36.23
CA MET A 379 -5.24 -8.74 34.78
C MET A 379 -4.12 -9.66 34.26
N PHE A 380 -2.90 -9.54 34.79
CA PHE A 380 -1.79 -10.42 34.42
C PHE A 380 -2.14 -11.91 34.66
N ASN A 381 -2.73 -12.24 35.82
CA ASN A 381 -3.17 -13.60 36.11
C ASN A 381 -4.33 -14.07 35.22
N GLN A 382 -5.24 -13.17 34.87
CA GLN A 382 -6.34 -13.49 33.97
C GLN A 382 -5.83 -13.76 32.54
N LEU A 383 -4.88 -12.97 32.05
CA LEU A 383 -4.20 -13.22 30.78
C LEU A 383 -3.46 -14.56 30.79
N ILE A 384 -2.77 -14.92 31.88
CA ILE A 384 -2.15 -16.25 32.03
C ILE A 384 -3.21 -17.35 31.96
N THR A 385 -4.35 -17.14 32.63
CA THR A 385 -5.45 -18.12 32.59
C THR A 385 -5.97 -18.29 31.17
N LEU A 386 -6.19 -17.20 30.44
CA LEU A 386 -6.63 -17.22 29.04
C LEU A 386 -5.60 -17.85 28.11
N ALA A 387 -4.30 -17.57 28.33
CA ALA A 387 -3.21 -18.14 27.56
C ALA A 387 -3.18 -19.67 27.64
N PHE A 388 -3.54 -20.24 28.79
CA PHE A 388 -3.37 -21.69 29.07
C PHE A 388 -4.68 -22.42 29.42
N GLU A 389 -5.83 -21.81 29.16
CA GLU A 389 -7.14 -22.44 29.39
C GLU A 389 -7.33 -23.64 28.45
N ARG A 390 -7.82 -24.76 28.99
CA ARG A 390 -8.07 -25.98 28.20
C ARG A 390 -9.16 -25.71 27.17
N HIS A 391 -8.92 -26.14 25.92
CA HIS A 391 -9.81 -25.93 24.77
C HIS A 391 -9.99 -24.47 24.35
N GLN A 392 -9.11 -23.58 24.80
CA GLN A 392 -9.08 -22.22 24.30
C GLN A 392 -8.62 -22.16 22.85
N ASP A 393 -9.16 -21.20 22.11
CA ASP A 393 -8.73 -20.93 20.74
C ASP A 393 -7.26 -20.51 20.67
N GLN A 394 -6.53 -21.05 19.70
CA GLN A 394 -5.10 -20.86 19.55
C GLN A 394 -4.71 -19.38 19.40
N ALA A 395 -5.44 -18.62 18.58
CA ALA A 395 -5.11 -17.21 18.38
C ALA A 395 -5.40 -16.37 19.64
N ILE A 396 -6.40 -16.74 20.46
CA ILE A 396 -6.56 -16.11 21.78
C ILE A 396 -5.37 -16.43 22.68
N SER A 397 -4.92 -17.69 22.73
CA SER A 397 -3.75 -18.08 23.52
C SER A 397 -2.50 -17.30 23.09
N GLU A 398 -2.21 -17.24 21.79
CA GLU A 398 -1.09 -16.50 21.22
C GLU A 398 -1.16 -15.00 21.51
N THR A 399 -2.34 -14.41 21.35
CA THR A 399 -2.55 -12.98 21.64
C THR A 399 -2.31 -12.68 23.12
N ALA A 400 -2.88 -13.49 24.01
CA ALA A 400 -2.71 -13.33 25.45
C ALA A 400 -1.22 -13.43 25.85
N ILE A 401 -0.47 -14.38 25.27
CA ILE A 401 0.96 -14.54 25.55
C ILE A 401 1.78 -13.36 25.02
N ARG A 402 1.49 -12.86 23.82
CA ARG A 402 2.13 -11.63 23.28
C ARG A 402 1.87 -10.43 24.18
N THR A 403 0.63 -10.22 24.60
CA THR A 403 0.28 -9.14 25.54
C THR A 403 1.02 -9.31 26.88
N ILE A 404 1.12 -10.52 27.42
CA ILE A 404 1.92 -10.82 28.61
C ILE A 404 3.37 -10.39 28.37
N ALA A 405 4.01 -10.88 27.30
CA ALA A 405 5.42 -10.61 26.99
C ALA A 405 5.75 -9.13 26.82
N GLN A 406 4.84 -8.34 26.28
CA GLN A 406 4.99 -6.89 26.12
C GLN A 406 4.79 -6.11 27.42
N SER A 407 4.22 -6.75 28.46
CA SER A 407 3.94 -6.11 29.73
C SER A 407 5.21 -5.83 30.53
N ARG A 408 5.07 -5.10 31.64
CA ARG A 408 6.12 -4.97 32.67
C ARG A 408 5.62 -5.56 33.96
N LEU A 409 6.51 -6.19 34.71
CA LEU A 409 6.16 -6.75 36.01
C LEU A 409 6.00 -5.65 37.05
N ASN A 410 4.86 -5.64 37.74
CA ASN A 410 4.65 -4.76 38.90
C ASN A 410 5.52 -5.20 40.09
N ARG A 411 5.62 -6.51 40.30
CA ARG A 411 6.51 -7.14 41.29
C ARG A 411 7.21 -8.34 40.66
N PRO A 412 8.46 -8.65 41.03
CA PRO A 412 9.16 -9.81 40.47
C PRO A 412 8.43 -11.13 40.74
N GLU A 413 7.69 -11.25 41.85
CA GLU A 413 6.94 -12.46 42.20
C GLU A 413 5.72 -12.71 41.29
N ASP A 414 5.28 -11.73 40.50
CA ASP A 414 4.18 -11.91 39.56
C ASP A 414 4.57 -12.88 38.42
N ILE A 415 5.85 -13.25 38.27
CA ILE A 415 6.32 -14.24 37.29
C ILE A 415 6.01 -15.69 37.71
N TRP A 416 5.80 -15.97 39.01
CA TRP A 416 5.67 -17.35 39.50
C TRP A 416 4.53 -18.15 38.85
N PRO A 417 3.32 -17.58 38.67
CA PRO A 417 2.25 -18.28 37.96
C PRO A 417 2.65 -18.62 36.52
N LEU A 418 3.38 -17.74 35.84
CA LEU A 418 3.81 -17.96 34.46
C LEU A 418 4.84 -19.09 34.36
N LEU A 419 5.82 -19.12 35.26
CA LEU A 419 6.83 -20.20 35.32
C LEU A 419 6.18 -21.57 35.59
N ALA A 420 5.11 -21.63 36.38
CA ALA A 420 4.37 -22.87 36.60
C ALA A 420 3.73 -23.45 35.32
N TYR A 421 3.46 -22.62 34.30
CA TYR A 421 2.91 -23.03 33.01
C TYR A 421 3.95 -23.37 31.95
N MET A 422 5.24 -23.13 32.23
CA MET A 422 6.34 -23.36 31.29
C MET A 422 6.32 -24.76 30.61
N PRO A 423 6.01 -25.88 31.29
CA PRO A 423 5.94 -27.20 30.65
C PRO A 423 4.85 -27.34 29.57
N PHE A 424 3.87 -26.44 29.55
CA PHE A 424 2.75 -26.46 28.60
C PHE A 424 2.92 -25.50 27.42
N MET A 425 3.96 -24.66 27.43
CA MET A 425 4.23 -23.68 26.38
C MET A 425 4.94 -24.34 25.19
N ASN A 426 4.79 -23.80 23.98
CA ASN A 426 5.64 -24.12 22.81
C ASN A 426 6.89 -23.21 22.77
N ASP A 427 7.85 -23.48 21.87
CA ASP A 427 9.15 -22.78 21.87
C ASP A 427 9.02 -21.28 21.62
N GLU A 428 8.16 -20.88 20.69
CA GLU A 428 7.89 -19.46 20.42
C GLU A 428 7.36 -18.76 21.67
N GLN A 429 6.37 -19.37 22.35
CA GLN A 429 5.79 -18.84 23.58
C GLN A 429 6.82 -18.69 24.69
N LEU A 430 7.72 -19.66 24.87
CA LEU A 430 8.78 -19.60 25.89
C LEU A 430 9.73 -18.44 25.66
N TRP A 431 10.26 -18.32 24.44
CA TRP A 431 11.23 -17.26 24.14
C TRP A 431 10.57 -15.88 24.20
N LEU A 432 9.33 -15.77 23.72
CA LEU A 432 8.56 -14.53 23.78
C LEU A 432 8.39 -14.02 25.23
N ILE A 433 8.17 -14.88 26.22
CA ILE A 433 8.06 -14.47 27.63
C ILE A 433 9.41 -14.32 28.34
N SER A 434 10.50 -14.85 27.77
CA SER A 434 11.82 -14.89 28.42
C SER A 434 12.37 -13.53 28.88
N PRO A 435 12.08 -12.38 28.22
CA PRO A 435 12.47 -11.06 28.74
C PRO A 435 11.84 -10.71 30.08
N LEU A 436 10.62 -11.19 30.37
CA LEU A 436 9.99 -10.98 31.68
C LEU A 436 10.70 -11.77 32.78
N ILE A 437 11.21 -12.96 32.46
CA ILE A 437 11.95 -13.78 33.41
C ILE A 437 13.28 -13.08 33.77
N VAL A 438 13.95 -12.50 32.76
CA VAL A 438 15.16 -11.68 32.98
C VAL A 438 14.81 -10.43 33.81
N GLU A 439 13.77 -9.67 33.46
CA GLU A 439 13.32 -8.50 34.23
C GLU A 439 13.02 -8.85 35.70
N ALA A 440 12.45 -10.03 35.95
CA ALA A 440 12.18 -10.51 37.30
C ALA A 440 13.48 -10.88 38.05
N GLY A 441 14.41 -11.57 37.37
CA GLY A 441 15.71 -11.95 37.89
C GLY A 441 16.58 -10.76 38.30
N GLU A 442 16.56 -9.67 37.52
CA GLU A 442 17.25 -8.41 37.85
C GLU A 442 16.83 -7.83 39.20
N LYS A 443 15.57 -8.10 39.59
CA LYS A 443 14.95 -7.55 40.81
C LYS A 443 14.92 -8.56 41.97
N SER A 444 15.22 -9.84 41.76
CA SER A 444 15.08 -10.89 42.77
C SER A 444 16.10 -12.02 42.66
N GLN A 445 16.98 -12.12 43.66
CA GLN A 445 17.95 -13.22 43.83
C GLN A 445 17.27 -14.59 43.94
N THR A 446 16.03 -14.66 44.44
CA THR A 446 15.28 -15.92 44.54
C THR A 446 14.95 -16.49 43.16
N ILE A 447 14.68 -15.62 42.19
CA ILE A 447 14.41 -16.03 40.80
C ILE A 447 15.69 -16.54 40.14
N ILE A 448 16.83 -15.88 40.39
CA ILE A 448 18.14 -16.33 39.91
C ILE A 448 18.47 -17.73 40.47
N GLN A 449 18.19 -17.97 41.76
CA GLN A 449 18.38 -19.28 42.38
C GLN A 449 17.50 -20.34 41.71
N GLU A 450 16.24 -20.02 41.40
CA GLU A 450 15.33 -20.95 40.74
C GLU A 450 15.76 -21.26 39.31
N LEU A 451 16.20 -20.26 38.54
CA LEU A 451 16.81 -20.48 37.22
C LEU A 451 18.06 -21.36 37.31
N THR A 452 18.87 -21.17 38.36
CA THR A 452 20.06 -21.99 38.60
C THR A 452 19.68 -23.45 38.87
N ASN A 453 18.63 -23.70 39.66
CA ASN A 453 18.11 -25.05 39.90
C ASN A 453 17.56 -25.67 38.60
N LEU A 454 16.82 -24.87 37.82
CA LEU A 454 16.22 -25.32 36.57
C LEU A 454 17.27 -25.72 35.52
N ALA A 455 18.41 -25.04 35.48
CA ALA A 455 19.54 -25.38 34.61
C ALA A 455 20.14 -26.77 34.92
N ILE A 456 19.97 -27.26 36.16
CA ILE A 456 20.42 -28.59 36.59
C ILE A 456 19.33 -29.63 36.34
N ASP A 457 18.14 -29.41 36.91
CA ASP A 457 17.12 -30.45 37.10
C ASP A 457 16.02 -30.45 36.02
N GLY A 458 16.00 -29.45 35.13
CA GLY A 458 15.00 -29.34 34.07
C GLY A 458 15.18 -30.36 32.94
N ASP A 459 14.20 -30.43 32.02
CA ASP A 459 14.45 -31.04 30.71
C ASP A 459 15.36 -30.14 29.85
N ASN A 460 15.94 -30.66 28.77
CA ASN A 460 16.91 -29.91 27.96
C ASN A 460 16.40 -28.54 27.49
N ARG A 461 15.09 -28.42 27.24
CA ARG A 461 14.45 -27.19 26.79
C ARG A 461 14.37 -26.15 27.91
N ALA A 462 13.91 -26.56 29.08
CA ALA A 462 13.87 -25.72 30.27
C ALA A 462 15.27 -25.33 30.75
N ARG A 463 16.22 -26.27 30.69
CA ARG A 463 17.64 -26.03 30.99
C ARG A 463 18.23 -24.98 30.07
N LEU A 464 17.99 -25.08 28.76
CA LEU A 464 18.47 -24.09 27.79
C LEU A 464 17.90 -22.70 28.06
N LEU A 465 16.59 -22.58 28.26
CA LEU A 465 15.95 -21.32 28.63
C LEU A 465 16.59 -20.72 29.88
N ALA A 466 16.77 -21.53 30.93
CA ALA A 466 17.36 -21.10 32.19
C ALA A 466 18.79 -20.57 32.01
N ILE A 467 19.63 -21.31 31.30
CA ILE A 467 21.02 -20.92 31.01
C ILE A 467 21.06 -19.59 30.25
N ARG A 468 20.21 -19.41 29.22
CA ARG A 468 20.20 -18.18 28.42
C ARG A 468 19.61 -16.98 29.18
N CYS A 469 18.60 -17.19 30.04
CA CYS A 469 18.14 -16.14 30.96
C CYS A 469 19.22 -15.76 31.98
N LEU A 470 19.96 -16.72 32.53
CA LEU A 470 21.10 -16.46 33.42
C LEU A 470 22.22 -15.70 32.69
N SER A 471 22.49 -16.04 31.43
CA SER A 471 23.42 -15.31 30.57
C SER A 471 23.01 -13.84 30.40
N ALA A 472 21.74 -13.59 30.08
CA ALA A 472 21.19 -12.24 29.89
C ALA A 472 21.15 -11.39 31.17
N LEU A 473 21.25 -12.00 32.35
CA LEU A 473 21.39 -11.33 33.65
C LEU A 473 22.83 -10.90 33.96
N GLU A 474 23.81 -11.30 33.12
CA GLU A 474 25.22 -10.93 33.22
C GLU A 474 25.78 -11.09 34.64
N VAL A 475 26.49 -10.09 35.17
CA VAL A 475 27.10 -10.09 36.51
C VAL A 475 26.10 -10.34 37.65
N GLY A 476 24.80 -10.19 37.41
CA GLY A 476 23.74 -10.50 38.38
C GLY A 476 23.62 -12.00 38.68
N ALA A 477 24.01 -12.87 37.73
CA ALA A 477 23.87 -14.32 37.83
C ALA A 477 25.13 -15.05 38.32
N LYS A 478 26.07 -14.37 39.00
CA LYS A 478 27.32 -14.98 39.52
C LYS A 478 27.15 -16.27 40.33
N MET A 479 26.01 -16.45 41.00
CA MET A 479 25.72 -17.69 41.75
C MET A 479 25.64 -18.94 40.86
N ALA A 480 25.35 -18.78 39.57
CA ALA A 480 25.21 -19.88 38.63
C ALA A 480 26.55 -20.43 38.10
N ILE A 481 27.67 -19.72 38.32
CA ILE A 481 29.00 -20.10 37.79
C ILE A 481 29.34 -21.58 38.06
N PRO A 482 29.20 -22.14 39.28
CA PRO A 482 29.54 -23.54 39.53
C PRO A 482 28.73 -24.52 38.69
N VAL A 483 27.44 -24.22 38.47
CA VAL A 483 26.53 -25.04 37.66
C VAL A 483 26.89 -24.94 36.17
N LEU A 484 27.19 -23.74 35.68
CA LEU A 484 27.59 -23.53 34.30
C LEU A 484 28.90 -24.26 33.97
N LEU A 485 29.88 -24.23 34.88
CA LEU A 485 31.12 -25.00 34.74
C LEU A 485 30.84 -26.51 34.67
N ASP A 486 29.99 -27.03 35.55
CA ASP A 486 29.60 -28.44 35.54
C ASP A 486 28.96 -28.84 34.19
N ILE A 487 28.07 -28.01 33.66
CA ILE A 487 27.44 -28.23 32.34
C ILE A 487 28.49 -28.25 31.22
N ILE A 488 29.43 -27.30 31.19
CA ILE A 488 30.46 -27.24 30.13
C ILE A 488 31.36 -28.48 30.17
N TYR A 489 31.75 -28.94 31.37
CA TYR A 489 32.65 -30.08 31.54
C TYR A 489 31.99 -31.44 31.35
N ASN A 490 30.76 -31.61 31.85
CA ASN A 490 30.18 -32.93 32.08
C ASN A 490 28.91 -33.21 31.25
N ASP A 491 28.25 -32.20 30.68
CA ASP A 491 27.04 -32.43 29.90
C ASP A 491 27.36 -33.00 28.51
N THR A 492 26.50 -33.87 27.99
CA THR A 492 26.65 -34.47 26.66
C THR A 492 25.98 -33.63 25.57
N GLU A 493 25.03 -32.78 25.92
CA GLU A 493 24.27 -31.95 24.99
C GLU A 493 25.06 -30.72 24.58
N GLN A 494 25.51 -30.69 23.32
CA GLN A 494 26.38 -29.63 22.82
C GLN A 494 25.72 -28.25 22.86
N GLU A 495 24.41 -28.16 22.64
CA GLU A 495 23.69 -26.87 22.71
C GLU A 495 23.73 -26.28 24.12
N LEU A 496 23.58 -27.11 25.16
CA LEU A 496 23.67 -26.66 26.55
C LEU A 496 25.09 -26.24 26.91
N ARG A 497 26.11 -26.97 26.43
CA ARG A 497 27.52 -26.59 26.61
C ARG A 497 27.83 -25.24 25.97
N ILE A 498 27.38 -25.01 24.73
CA ILE A 498 27.55 -23.76 23.99
C ILE A 498 26.84 -22.60 24.71
N ALA A 499 25.60 -22.81 25.15
CA ALA A 499 24.87 -21.80 25.93
C ALA A 499 25.55 -21.50 27.26
N ALA A 500 26.09 -22.53 27.95
CA ALA A 500 26.73 -22.37 29.25
C ALA A 500 28.07 -21.62 29.16
N ILE A 501 28.90 -21.87 28.13
CA ILE A 501 30.13 -21.08 27.93
C ILE A 501 29.81 -19.62 27.55
N ARG A 502 28.77 -19.37 26.75
CA ARG A 502 28.28 -18.00 26.49
C ARG A 502 27.85 -17.32 27.78
N ALA A 503 27.06 -18.00 28.61
CA ALA A 503 26.65 -17.51 29.93
C ALA A 503 27.86 -17.19 30.82
N LEU A 504 28.86 -18.07 30.87
CA LEU A 504 30.07 -17.86 31.65
C LEU A 504 30.83 -16.59 31.20
N VAL A 505 30.93 -16.36 29.88
CA VAL A 505 31.56 -15.16 29.33
C VAL A 505 30.77 -13.89 29.69
N GLN A 506 29.44 -13.90 29.58
CA GLN A 506 28.61 -12.74 29.93
C GLN A 506 28.61 -12.42 31.43
N ILE A 507 28.53 -13.45 32.28
CA ILE A 507 28.59 -13.29 33.75
C ILE A 507 29.98 -12.83 34.20
N GLY A 508 31.01 -13.28 33.47
CA GLY A 508 32.42 -13.09 33.77
C GLY A 508 33.07 -11.85 33.19
N GLU A 509 32.36 -11.09 32.35
CA GLU A 509 32.94 -9.94 31.65
C GLU A 509 33.61 -8.96 32.63
N GLY A 510 34.91 -8.72 32.43
CA GLY A 510 35.72 -7.86 33.31
C GLY A 510 36.24 -8.53 34.60
N THR A 511 36.12 -9.85 34.76
CA THR A 511 36.65 -10.60 35.92
C THR A 511 37.79 -11.53 35.52
N GLN A 512 39.00 -11.29 36.05
CA GLN A 512 40.19 -12.13 35.79
C GLN A 512 40.08 -13.55 36.38
N ASP A 513 39.10 -13.78 37.27
CA ASP A 513 38.94 -15.04 38.01
C ASP A 513 38.47 -16.20 37.12
N LEU A 514 37.92 -15.92 35.93
CA LEU A 514 37.43 -16.93 34.99
C LEU A 514 38.41 -17.25 33.86
N ASP A 515 39.45 -16.43 33.66
CA ASP A 515 40.46 -16.63 32.61
C ASP A 515 41.07 -18.05 32.61
N PRO A 516 41.40 -18.69 33.76
CA PRO A 516 41.96 -20.05 33.74
C PRO A 516 41.02 -21.09 33.14
N PHE A 517 39.71 -20.94 33.35
CA PHE A 517 38.71 -21.83 32.78
C PHE A 517 38.52 -21.53 31.29
N LEU A 518 38.46 -20.27 30.90
CA LEU A 518 38.36 -19.87 29.49
C LEU A 518 39.57 -20.32 28.67
N GLU A 519 40.79 -20.32 29.24
CA GLU A 519 41.99 -20.86 28.59
C GLU A 519 41.89 -22.38 28.35
N ASP A 520 41.27 -23.12 29.27
CA ASP A 520 40.99 -24.55 29.10
C ASP A 520 39.94 -24.78 27.99
N PHE A 521 38.85 -24.02 28.02
CA PHE A 521 37.79 -24.11 27.01
C PHE A 521 38.21 -23.61 25.62
N ALA A 522 39.22 -22.74 25.54
CA ALA A 522 39.84 -22.35 24.26
C ALA A 522 40.54 -23.52 23.55
N LEU A 523 40.73 -24.66 24.24
CA LEU A 523 41.26 -25.90 23.69
C LEU A 523 40.17 -26.97 23.48
N ASP A 524 38.89 -26.64 23.66
CA ASP A 524 37.77 -27.56 23.48
C ASP A 524 37.70 -28.08 22.03
N TYR A 525 37.24 -29.32 21.88
CA TYR A 525 37.09 -29.94 20.55
C TYR A 525 35.89 -29.37 19.78
N ASN A 526 34.89 -28.80 20.47
CA ASN A 526 33.77 -28.12 19.85
C ASN A 526 34.22 -26.71 19.42
N PRO A 527 34.21 -26.40 18.11
CA PRO A 527 34.71 -25.13 17.61
C PRO A 527 33.93 -23.92 18.14
N ASN A 528 32.64 -24.09 18.46
CA ASN A 528 31.82 -23.02 19.03
C ASN A 528 32.22 -22.73 20.49
N VAL A 529 32.48 -23.77 21.30
CA VAL A 529 32.95 -23.60 22.68
C VAL A 529 34.32 -22.92 22.70
N GLN A 530 35.25 -23.41 21.87
CA GLN A 530 36.57 -22.81 21.68
C GLN A 530 36.47 -21.33 21.28
N ARG A 531 35.65 -21.01 20.26
CA ARG A 531 35.47 -19.65 19.76
C ARG A 531 34.92 -18.73 20.84
N ILE A 532 33.85 -19.12 21.53
CA ILE A 532 33.22 -18.30 22.57
C ILE A 532 34.20 -18.06 23.73
N ALA A 533 34.98 -19.06 24.13
CA ALA A 533 36.03 -18.89 25.13
C ALA A 533 37.12 -17.90 24.68
N LEU A 534 37.59 -18.00 23.43
CA LEU A 534 38.54 -17.05 22.84
C LEU A 534 37.97 -15.63 22.73
N GLN A 535 36.66 -15.49 22.53
CA GLN A 535 35.97 -14.19 22.59
C GLN A 535 36.02 -13.58 23.98
N GLY A 536 35.70 -14.36 25.01
CA GLY A 536 35.80 -13.91 26.41
C GLY A 536 37.21 -13.48 26.80
N LEU A 537 38.24 -14.12 26.25
CA LEU A 537 39.65 -13.75 26.44
C LEU A 537 40.12 -12.56 25.59
N GLY A 538 39.28 -12.01 24.70
CA GLY A 538 39.65 -10.95 23.76
C GLY A 538 40.66 -11.37 22.69
N ARG A 539 40.77 -12.68 22.41
CA ARG A 539 41.73 -13.27 21.45
C ARG A 539 41.08 -13.79 20.17
N TRP A 540 39.75 -13.77 20.09
CA TRP A 540 39.02 -14.07 18.87
C TRP A 540 39.10 -12.91 17.88
N LYS A 541 39.31 -13.23 16.60
CA LYS A 541 39.23 -12.29 15.51
C LYS A 541 38.45 -12.93 14.36
N ALA A 542 37.23 -12.44 14.13
CA ALA A 542 36.43 -12.85 12.99
C ALA A 542 37.22 -12.64 11.68
N SER A 543 37.17 -13.64 10.81
CA SER A 543 37.74 -13.59 9.47
C SER A 543 36.62 -13.93 8.49
N PRO A 544 35.81 -12.93 8.09
CA PRO A 544 34.61 -13.18 7.31
C PRO A 544 34.97 -13.83 5.96
N PRO A 545 34.07 -14.62 5.37
CA PRO A 545 34.30 -15.24 4.08
C PRO A 545 34.56 -14.18 3.00
N GLU A 546 35.36 -14.52 1.98
CA GLU A 546 35.61 -13.64 0.82
C GLU A 546 34.31 -13.29 0.06
N LYS A 547 33.34 -14.21 0.07
CA LYS A 547 32.04 -14.04 -0.55
C LYS A 547 30.93 -14.58 0.36
N VAL A 548 29.99 -13.71 0.72
CA VAL A 548 28.86 -14.03 1.59
C VAL A 548 27.59 -13.98 0.75
N LEU A 549 26.71 -14.97 0.89
CA LEU A 549 25.39 -14.92 0.24
C LEU A 549 24.59 -13.73 0.79
N ALA A 550 23.59 -13.28 0.02
CA ALA A 550 22.67 -12.23 0.45
C ALA A 550 21.95 -12.61 1.76
N PHE A 551 21.61 -13.89 1.87
CA PHE A 551 21.10 -14.59 3.04
C PHE A 551 21.30 -16.10 2.82
N PRO A 552 21.23 -16.96 3.85
CA PRO A 552 21.65 -18.37 3.74
C PRO A 552 20.97 -19.19 2.63
N THR A 553 19.73 -18.84 2.26
CA THR A 553 18.93 -19.53 1.24
C THR A 553 18.89 -18.81 -0.12
N ALA A 554 19.69 -17.76 -0.32
CA ALA A 554 19.76 -16.99 -1.55
C ALA A 554 20.34 -17.82 -2.71
N GLN A 555 19.68 -17.81 -3.86
CA GLN A 555 20.06 -18.59 -5.05
C GLN A 555 20.10 -17.71 -6.31
N GLY A 556 20.60 -18.28 -7.41
CA GLY A 556 20.64 -17.64 -8.73
C GLY A 556 21.73 -16.59 -8.89
N PHE A 557 21.63 -15.77 -9.94
CA PHE A 557 22.64 -14.77 -10.27
C PHE A 557 22.72 -13.62 -9.25
N GLY A 558 21.61 -13.31 -8.57
CA GLY A 558 21.53 -12.29 -7.52
C GLY A 558 21.92 -12.79 -6.12
N ALA A 559 22.27 -14.07 -5.97
CA ALA A 559 22.52 -14.72 -4.67
C ALA A 559 23.59 -14.05 -3.80
N TRP A 560 24.48 -13.28 -4.40
CA TRP A 560 25.64 -12.66 -3.75
C TRP A 560 25.46 -11.15 -3.54
N THR A 561 24.24 -10.66 -3.67
CA THR A 561 23.90 -9.24 -3.47
C THR A 561 24.14 -8.87 -2.00
N PRO A 562 24.97 -7.84 -1.69
CA PRO A 562 25.25 -7.45 -0.31
C PRO A 562 24.07 -6.71 0.35
N GLY A 563 23.19 -6.08 -0.45
CA GLY A 563 22.07 -5.29 0.07
C GLY A 563 22.54 -4.18 1.01
N GLY A 564 21.84 -4.04 2.14
CA GLY A 564 22.12 -3.06 3.19
C GLY A 564 23.08 -3.50 4.29
N ARG A 565 23.79 -4.63 4.14
CA ARG A 565 24.68 -5.19 5.17
C ARG A 565 25.65 -4.15 5.73
N GLY A 566 25.79 -4.11 7.06
CA GLY A 566 26.62 -3.13 7.79
C GLY A 566 26.13 -1.68 7.69
N GLY A 567 24.92 -1.47 7.15
CA GLY A 567 24.30 -0.18 6.97
C GLY A 567 23.52 0.32 8.18
N LYS A 568 22.94 1.51 8.03
CA LYS A 568 22.08 2.10 9.05
C LYS A 568 20.72 1.39 9.10
N ILE A 569 20.21 1.16 10.31
CA ILE A 569 18.86 0.63 10.51
C ILE A 569 17.82 1.75 10.37
N TYR A 570 16.78 1.50 9.56
CA TYR A 570 15.59 2.33 9.42
C TYR A 570 14.37 1.53 9.84
N ILE A 571 13.66 2.03 10.86
CA ILE A 571 12.45 1.38 11.37
C ILE A 571 11.22 2.14 10.87
N VAL A 572 10.40 1.50 10.06
CA VAL A 572 9.11 2.03 9.61
C VAL A 572 8.10 1.90 10.74
N THR A 573 7.51 3.01 11.15
CA THR A 573 6.65 3.12 12.35
C THR A 573 5.22 3.55 12.04
N ASN A 574 4.90 3.84 10.78
CA ASN A 574 3.55 4.16 10.35
C ASN A 574 3.28 3.75 8.90
N LEU A 575 2.00 3.68 8.54
CA LEU A 575 1.53 3.26 7.21
C LEU A 575 1.33 4.42 6.22
N ASN A 576 1.78 5.63 6.55
CA ASN A 576 1.70 6.74 5.61
C ASN A 576 2.70 6.54 4.47
N ASP A 577 2.35 7.01 3.27
CA ASP A 577 3.25 6.97 2.12
C ASP A 577 4.56 7.73 2.39
N LYS A 578 4.50 8.92 3.01
CA LYS A 578 5.65 9.81 3.19
C LYS A 578 5.70 10.47 4.57
N GLY A 579 6.86 11.01 4.90
CA GLY A 579 7.14 11.71 6.16
C GLY A 579 7.95 10.85 7.15
N PRO A 580 8.28 11.39 8.33
CA PRO A 580 9.07 10.67 9.33
C PRO A 580 8.46 9.32 9.71
N GLY A 581 9.27 8.27 9.72
CA GLY A 581 8.87 6.89 10.04
C GLY A 581 8.13 6.15 8.94
N SER A 582 8.07 6.69 7.71
CA SER A 582 7.46 6.04 6.55
C SER A 582 8.44 5.14 5.79
N LEU A 583 7.92 4.20 4.99
CA LEU A 583 8.72 3.40 4.08
C LEU A 583 9.46 4.27 3.05
N ARG A 584 8.81 5.29 2.50
CA ARG A 584 9.41 6.16 1.48
C ARG A 584 10.61 6.93 2.01
N GLU A 585 10.57 7.41 3.25
CA GLU A 585 11.73 8.04 3.89
C GLU A 585 12.95 7.10 3.92
N ALA A 586 12.73 5.83 4.26
CA ALA A 586 13.80 4.83 4.30
C ALA A 586 14.33 4.47 2.90
N VAL A 587 13.44 4.36 1.91
CA VAL A 587 13.80 4.07 0.51
C VAL A 587 14.60 5.22 -0.11
N GLU A 588 14.17 6.47 0.11
CA GLU A 588 14.80 7.67 -0.45
C GLU A 588 16.07 8.11 0.30
N ALA A 589 16.34 7.55 1.48
CA ALA A 589 17.58 7.79 2.20
C ALA A 589 18.81 7.31 1.41
N SER A 590 19.94 8.00 1.60
CA SER A 590 21.22 7.63 0.99
C SER A 590 22.08 6.79 1.94
N GLY A 591 23.01 6.02 1.37
CA GLY A 591 23.94 5.15 2.12
C GLY A 591 23.40 3.73 2.33
N SER A 592 24.28 2.83 2.77
CA SER A 592 23.90 1.45 3.08
C SER A 592 22.87 1.42 4.20
N ARG A 593 21.78 0.67 4.03
CA ARG A 593 20.67 0.67 4.99
C ARG A 593 19.82 -0.59 4.98
N ILE A 594 19.34 -0.98 6.15
CA ILE A 594 18.39 -2.08 6.34
C ILE A 594 17.08 -1.47 6.85
N VAL A 595 15.99 -1.77 6.16
CA VAL A 595 14.64 -1.28 6.46
C VAL A 595 13.86 -2.39 7.15
N LEU A 596 13.42 -2.10 8.37
CA LEU A 596 12.61 -2.94 9.24
C LEU A 596 11.22 -2.32 9.44
N PHE A 597 10.26 -3.10 9.90
CA PHE A 597 8.88 -2.67 10.09
C PHE A 597 8.42 -2.92 11.53
N ASN A 598 8.02 -1.85 12.21
CA ASN A 598 7.39 -1.90 13.54
C ASN A 598 5.86 -1.82 13.46
N VAL A 599 5.33 -1.97 12.25
CA VAL A 599 3.91 -1.85 11.91
C VAL A 599 3.56 -2.93 10.89
N SER A 600 2.29 -3.29 10.84
CA SER A 600 1.71 -4.17 9.83
C SER A 600 0.53 -3.47 9.18
N GLY A 601 0.17 -3.87 7.96
CA GLY A 601 -0.94 -3.27 7.24
C GLY A 601 -0.63 -2.87 5.81
N THR A 602 -1.54 -2.09 5.24
CA THR A 602 -1.44 -1.63 3.84
C THR A 602 -0.93 -0.20 3.79
N ILE A 603 0.20 0.00 3.12
CA ILE A 603 0.73 1.31 2.75
C ILE A 603 0.15 1.66 1.37
N PHE A 604 -0.84 2.55 1.36
CA PHE A 604 -1.38 3.12 0.13
C PHE A 604 -0.48 4.24 -0.34
N LEU A 605 0.24 4.00 -1.44
CA LEU A 605 1.13 4.99 -2.02
C LEU A 605 0.33 6.15 -2.64
N GLU A 606 0.84 7.38 -2.54
CA GLU A 606 0.29 8.56 -3.22
C GLU A 606 0.99 8.81 -4.57
N SER A 607 2.12 8.15 -4.82
CA SER A 607 2.94 8.22 -6.04
C SER A 607 3.81 6.98 -6.17
N ASP A 608 4.40 6.73 -7.34
CA ASP A 608 5.24 5.55 -7.56
C ASP A 608 6.44 5.54 -6.57
N LEU A 609 6.76 4.37 -6.02
CA LEU A 609 7.85 4.19 -5.06
C LEU A 609 9.10 3.70 -5.79
N LYS A 610 10.03 4.63 -6.07
CA LYS A 610 11.25 4.35 -6.83
C LYS A 610 12.44 4.13 -5.92
N ILE A 611 13.01 2.93 -5.93
CA ILE A 611 14.23 2.59 -5.19
C ILE A 611 15.44 2.96 -6.07
N GLN A 612 15.94 4.18 -5.87
CA GLN A 612 17.03 4.76 -6.68
C GLN A 612 18.38 4.83 -5.95
N ASN A 613 18.38 4.77 -4.61
CA ASN A 613 19.60 4.76 -3.80
C ASN A 613 20.04 3.31 -3.53
N PRO A 614 21.29 2.91 -3.87
CA PRO A 614 21.76 1.53 -3.78
C PRO A 614 22.03 1.06 -2.34
N TYR A 615 22.44 -0.20 -2.18
CA TYR A 615 22.80 -0.84 -0.90
C TYR A 615 21.65 -0.82 0.12
N ILE A 616 20.55 -1.47 -0.23
CA ILE A 616 19.35 -1.51 0.60
C ILE A 616 18.81 -2.93 0.76
N THR A 617 18.49 -3.29 1.99
CA THR A 617 17.68 -4.47 2.32
C THR A 617 16.34 -4.01 2.87
N ILE A 618 15.24 -4.40 2.23
CA ILE A 618 13.88 -4.16 2.73
C ILE A 618 13.32 -5.49 3.26
N ALA A 619 13.27 -5.61 4.58
CA ALA A 619 13.00 -6.87 5.27
C ALA A 619 11.56 -6.92 5.81
N GLY A 620 10.61 -7.28 4.95
CA GLY A 620 9.19 -7.39 5.30
C GLY A 620 8.88 -8.40 6.41
N GLN A 621 9.77 -9.39 6.63
CA GLN A 621 9.61 -10.40 7.68
C GLN A 621 9.80 -9.85 9.10
N SER A 622 10.31 -8.61 9.24
CA SER A 622 10.37 -7.93 10.54
C SER A 622 9.02 -7.36 10.98
N ALA A 623 8.06 -7.21 10.06
CA ALA A 623 6.75 -6.68 10.37
C ALA A 623 5.95 -7.62 11.30
N PRO A 624 5.22 -7.10 12.29
CA PRO A 624 4.35 -7.93 13.13
C PRO A 624 3.17 -8.53 12.34
N GLY A 625 2.50 -9.50 12.93
CA GLY A 625 1.21 -10.00 12.43
C GLY A 625 1.25 -10.51 11.00
N HIS A 626 0.35 -9.99 10.15
CA HIS A 626 0.25 -10.39 8.74
C HIS A 626 1.22 -9.66 7.80
N GLY A 627 2.11 -8.81 8.30
CA GLY A 627 3.12 -8.12 7.52
C GLY A 627 2.62 -6.90 6.75
N ILE A 628 3.35 -6.55 5.67
CA ILE A 628 3.14 -5.30 4.91
C ILE A 628 2.66 -5.57 3.49
N THR A 629 1.62 -4.83 3.09
CA THR A 629 1.18 -4.72 1.70
C THR A 629 1.43 -3.30 1.19
N ILE A 630 2.03 -3.18 0.02
CA ILE A 630 2.23 -1.93 -0.71
C ILE A 630 1.22 -1.90 -1.86
N ALA A 631 0.48 -0.80 -1.99
CA ALA A 631 -0.68 -0.73 -2.88
C ALA A 631 -0.80 0.59 -3.65
N ASN A 632 -1.72 0.59 -4.64
CA ASN A 632 -2.20 1.72 -5.44
C ASN A 632 -1.23 2.27 -6.49
N HIS A 633 0.09 2.28 -6.24
CA HIS A 633 1.10 2.69 -7.22
C HIS A 633 2.18 1.62 -7.41
N GLU A 634 2.89 1.72 -8.54
CA GLU A 634 4.02 0.85 -8.86
C GLU A 634 5.15 1.05 -7.84
N THR A 635 5.81 -0.05 -7.46
CA THR A 635 7.14 -0.01 -6.87
C THR A 635 8.18 -0.44 -7.90
N SER A 636 9.23 0.36 -8.10
CA SER A 636 10.28 0.06 -9.06
C SER A 636 11.67 0.06 -8.41
N VAL A 637 12.47 -0.96 -8.72
CA VAL A 637 13.91 -1.01 -8.41
C VAL A 637 14.67 -0.45 -9.59
N GLU A 638 15.35 0.68 -9.40
CA GLU A 638 16.03 1.45 -10.46
C GLU A 638 17.51 1.72 -10.10
N THR A 639 18.15 0.80 -9.37
CA THR A 639 19.50 0.95 -8.84
C THR A 639 20.20 -0.39 -8.65
N HIS A 640 21.32 -0.44 -7.92
CA HIS A 640 22.06 -1.68 -7.67
C HIS A 640 22.17 -2.07 -6.19
N ASP A 641 22.46 -3.35 -5.96
CA ASP A 641 22.64 -3.98 -4.65
C ASP A 641 21.39 -3.88 -3.76
N VAL A 642 20.30 -4.51 -4.20
CA VAL A 642 18.96 -4.41 -3.58
C VAL A 642 18.45 -5.80 -3.17
N ILE A 643 18.02 -5.92 -1.92
CA ILE A 643 17.35 -7.11 -1.37
C ILE A 643 15.93 -6.70 -0.96
N ILE A 644 14.90 -7.39 -1.47
CA ILE A 644 13.52 -7.23 -1.01
C ILE A 644 12.96 -8.58 -0.60
N ARG A 645 12.46 -8.67 0.64
CA ARG A 645 11.93 -9.93 1.18
C ARG A 645 10.60 -9.78 1.88
N HIS A 646 9.73 -10.80 1.76
CA HIS A 646 8.51 -10.96 2.56
C HIS A 646 7.52 -9.77 2.50
N LEU A 647 7.47 -9.06 1.35
CA LEU A 647 6.53 -7.98 1.09
C LEU A 647 5.46 -8.40 0.09
N ARG A 648 4.32 -7.69 0.14
CA ARG A 648 3.27 -7.82 -0.87
C ARG A 648 3.16 -6.55 -1.69
N PHE A 649 3.04 -6.72 -3.00
CA PHE A 649 2.80 -5.63 -3.96
C PHE A 649 1.47 -5.89 -4.63
N ARG A 650 0.46 -5.10 -4.28
CA ARG A 650 -0.92 -5.27 -4.77
C ARG A 650 -1.40 -3.96 -5.35
N LEU A 651 -1.19 -3.78 -6.65
CA LEU A 651 -1.46 -2.51 -7.32
C LEU A 651 -2.96 -2.14 -7.23
N GLY A 652 -3.84 -3.05 -7.69
CA GLY A 652 -5.28 -2.80 -7.75
C GLY A 652 -5.67 -1.80 -8.84
N ASP A 653 -6.97 -1.54 -8.98
CA ASP A 653 -7.51 -0.67 -10.05
C ASP A 653 -7.89 0.76 -9.60
N GLN A 654 -7.64 1.12 -8.34
CA GLN A 654 -8.07 2.40 -7.74
C GLN A 654 -7.51 3.63 -8.47
N LYS A 655 -6.22 3.61 -8.84
CA LYS A 655 -5.55 4.67 -9.63
C LYS A 655 -6.05 4.77 -11.08
N ARG A 656 -6.64 3.69 -11.63
CA ARG A 656 -7.07 3.60 -13.04
C ARG A 656 -5.96 3.92 -14.06
N ALA A 657 -4.76 3.43 -13.81
CA ALA A 657 -3.59 3.65 -14.66
C ALA A 657 -2.92 2.33 -15.06
N GLU A 658 -2.34 2.32 -16.27
CA GLU A 658 -1.46 1.25 -16.74
C GLU A 658 -0.16 1.29 -15.92
N SER A 659 0.05 0.29 -15.07
CA SER A 659 1.24 0.17 -14.23
C SER A 659 1.48 -1.29 -13.85
N ASP A 660 2.74 -1.60 -13.51
CA ASP A 660 3.13 -2.87 -12.94
C ASP A 660 2.95 -2.85 -11.42
N ALA A 661 2.82 -4.02 -10.79
CA ALA A 661 2.83 -4.08 -9.32
C ALA A 661 4.26 -3.95 -8.75
N LEU A 662 5.22 -4.66 -9.35
CA LEU A 662 6.64 -4.58 -8.99
C LEU A 662 7.54 -4.67 -10.23
N GLY A 663 8.39 -3.67 -10.46
CA GLY A 663 9.36 -3.63 -11.55
C GLY A 663 10.81 -3.65 -11.06
N VAL A 664 11.69 -4.30 -11.82
CA VAL A 664 13.16 -4.19 -11.70
C VAL A 664 13.69 -3.67 -13.04
N ASN A 665 14.06 -2.40 -13.09
CA ASN A 665 14.28 -1.65 -14.34
C ASN A 665 15.63 -0.93 -14.31
N GLY A 666 16.55 -1.29 -15.19
CA GLY A 666 17.88 -0.63 -15.21
C GLY A 666 18.76 -0.96 -14.00
N ALA A 667 18.51 -2.09 -13.33
CA ALA A 667 19.06 -2.43 -12.02
C ALA A 667 20.14 -3.52 -12.10
N ASN A 668 21.02 -3.61 -11.09
CA ASN A 668 22.05 -4.66 -11.06
C ASN A 668 22.23 -5.26 -9.65
N ASN A 669 22.51 -6.56 -9.54
CA ASN A 669 22.62 -7.25 -8.25
C ASN A 669 21.34 -7.07 -7.41
N VAL A 670 20.29 -7.78 -7.80
CA VAL A 670 18.98 -7.67 -7.15
C VAL A 670 18.48 -9.06 -6.78
N ILE A 671 17.95 -9.19 -5.57
CA ILE A 671 17.22 -10.38 -5.15
C ILE A 671 15.84 -10.00 -4.59
N ILE A 672 14.82 -10.62 -5.17
CA ILE A 672 13.42 -10.55 -4.74
C ILE A 672 13.09 -11.95 -4.22
N ASP A 673 12.81 -12.08 -2.93
CA ASP A 673 12.62 -13.37 -2.26
C ASP A 673 11.37 -13.38 -1.38
N HIS A 674 10.55 -14.42 -1.49
CA HIS A 674 9.30 -14.52 -0.72
C HIS A 674 8.40 -13.29 -0.86
N VAL A 675 8.22 -12.78 -2.08
CA VAL A 675 7.32 -11.66 -2.35
C VAL A 675 6.00 -12.17 -2.95
N SER A 676 4.89 -11.53 -2.64
CA SER A 676 3.61 -11.74 -3.35
C SER A 676 3.26 -10.50 -4.17
N ALA A 677 3.39 -10.58 -5.49
CA ALA A 677 2.95 -9.55 -6.42
C ALA A 677 1.62 -9.95 -7.05
N SER A 678 0.63 -9.05 -7.05
CA SER A 678 -0.68 -9.31 -7.63
C SER A 678 -1.38 -8.07 -8.16
N TRP A 679 -2.43 -8.31 -8.94
CA TRP A 679 -3.35 -7.28 -9.45
C TRP A 679 -2.64 -6.22 -10.28
N GLY A 680 -1.63 -6.65 -11.06
CA GLY A 680 -1.00 -5.81 -12.07
C GLY A 680 -1.98 -5.45 -13.19
N MET A 681 -1.90 -4.21 -13.67
CA MET A 681 -2.73 -3.68 -14.75
C MET A 681 -2.11 -4.00 -16.12
N ASP A 682 -0.79 -3.85 -16.25
CA ASP A 682 -0.03 -4.28 -17.43
C ASP A 682 0.67 -5.63 -17.13
N GLU A 683 1.79 -5.60 -16.40
CA GLU A 683 2.45 -6.77 -15.83
C GLU A 683 2.36 -6.82 -14.29
N THR A 684 2.63 -7.99 -13.72
CA THR A 684 2.57 -8.19 -12.26
C THR A 684 3.96 -8.04 -11.64
N LEU A 685 4.95 -8.76 -12.15
CA LEU A 685 6.35 -8.64 -11.72
C LEU A 685 7.28 -8.74 -12.92
N SER A 686 7.98 -7.66 -13.24
CA SER A 686 8.82 -7.55 -14.44
C SER A 686 10.30 -7.29 -14.12
N VAL A 687 11.19 -7.79 -14.98
CA VAL A 687 12.63 -7.51 -14.92
C VAL A 687 13.08 -7.05 -16.30
N SER A 688 13.48 -5.79 -16.42
CA SER A 688 13.89 -5.17 -17.68
C SER A 688 15.22 -4.43 -17.55
N GLU A 689 16.05 -4.50 -18.59
CA GLU A 689 17.27 -3.70 -18.74
C GLU A 689 18.24 -3.81 -17.56
N SER A 690 18.28 -4.98 -16.91
CA SER A 690 18.99 -5.22 -15.64
C SER A 690 20.11 -6.27 -15.80
N ASP A 691 20.92 -6.52 -14.77
CA ASP A 691 21.85 -7.66 -14.72
C ASP A 691 21.97 -8.28 -13.31
N ASN A 692 22.31 -9.57 -13.22
CA ASN A 692 22.43 -10.32 -11.96
C ASN A 692 21.19 -10.19 -11.06
N VAL A 693 20.03 -10.54 -11.62
CA VAL A 693 18.74 -10.48 -10.91
C VAL A 693 18.27 -11.89 -10.55
N THR A 694 17.73 -12.07 -9.35
CA THR A 694 17.02 -13.30 -8.97
C THR A 694 15.67 -12.98 -8.36
N VAL A 695 14.63 -13.64 -8.87
CA VAL A 695 13.32 -13.72 -8.25
C VAL A 695 13.14 -15.15 -7.76
N GLN A 696 12.98 -15.34 -6.46
CA GLN A 696 12.83 -16.67 -5.87
C GLN A 696 11.70 -16.75 -4.86
N TRP A 697 11.15 -17.96 -4.69
CA TRP A 697 10.11 -18.27 -3.70
C TRP A 697 8.95 -17.27 -3.70
N SER A 698 8.59 -16.69 -4.85
CA SER A 698 7.63 -15.59 -4.93
C SER A 698 6.34 -16.01 -5.63
N PHE A 699 5.25 -15.34 -5.27
CA PHE A 699 3.96 -15.44 -5.94
C PHE A 699 3.84 -14.27 -6.93
N ILE A 700 3.58 -14.59 -8.19
CA ILE A 700 3.32 -13.65 -9.28
C ILE A 700 1.95 -14.04 -9.84
N THR A 701 0.89 -13.38 -9.37
CA THR A 701 -0.46 -13.93 -9.50
C THR A 701 -1.51 -12.88 -9.85
N GLU A 702 -2.58 -13.29 -10.53
CA GLU A 702 -3.80 -12.49 -10.72
C GLU A 702 -3.57 -11.10 -11.35
N SER A 703 -3.10 -11.04 -12.59
CA SER A 703 -3.22 -9.80 -13.38
C SER A 703 -4.69 -9.56 -13.76
N MET A 704 -5.10 -8.30 -13.82
CA MET A 704 -6.48 -7.93 -14.17
C MET A 704 -6.63 -7.83 -15.69
N LYS A 705 -7.57 -8.57 -16.29
CA LYS A 705 -7.65 -8.78 -17.75
C LYS A 705 -8.39 -7.69 -18.50
N ASN A 706 -9.63 -7.37 -18.15
CA ASN A 706 -10.44 -6.35 -18.82
C ASN A 706 -10.58 -5.11 -17.93
N SER A 707 -9.44 -4.54 -17.54
CA SER A 707 -9.40 -3.37 -16.67
C SER A 707 -8.96 -2.12 -17.45
N TYR A 708 -8.43 -1.11 -16.76
CA TYR A 708 -8.04 0.19 -17.33
C TYR A 708 -6.76 0.10 -18.16
N HIS A 709 -6.87 -0.41 -19.40
CA HIS A 709 -5.78 -0.47 -20.37
C HIS A 709 -6.22 0.00 -21.78
N SER A 710 -5.51 1.00 -22.31
CA SER A 710 -5.71 1.62 -23.64
C SER A 710 -5.63 0.64 -24.82
N LYS A 711 -4.98 -0.52 -24.66
CA LYS A 711 -4.81 -1.55 -25.70
C LYS A 711 -5.93 -2.61 -25.68
N GLY A 712 -6.92 -2.50 -24.79
CA GLY A 712 -7.99 -3.48 -24.61
C GLY A 712 -7.60 -4.58 -23.60
N PRO A 713 -8.15 -5.81 -23.72
CA PRO A 713 -7.87 -6.89 -22.76
C PRO A 713 -6.36 -7.17 -22.62
N HIS A 714 -5.83 -6.90 -21.44
CA HIS A 714 -4.42 -6.93 -21.12
C HIS A 714 -4.29 -7.33 -19.66
N GLY A 715 -3.37 -8.24 -19.31
CA GLY A 715 -3.21 -8.74 -17.96
C GLY A 715 -2.18 -9.85 -17.95
N TYR A 716 -0.93 -9.49 -17.66
CA TYR A 716 0.22 -10.35 -17.88
C TYR A 716 1.05 -10.60 -16.63
N GLY A 717 1.77 -11.72 -16.64
CA GLY A 717 2.63 -12.14 -15.52
C GLY A 717 3.90 -11.31 -15.44
N SER A 718 4.83 -11.56 -16.37
CA SER A 718 6.18 -11.01 -16.33
C SER A 718 6.72 -10.69 -17.73
N LEU A 719 7.13 -9.44 -17.91
CA LEU A 719 7.99 -9.02 -19.00
C LEU A 719 9.45 -9.14 -18.55
N VAL A 720 10.24 -9.93 -19.29
CA VAL A 720 11.63 -10.24 -18.93
C VAL A 720 12.55 -9.79 -20.06
N ARG A 721 13.17 -8.61 -19.93
CA ARG A 721 13.98 -7.99 -21.00
C ARG A 721 15.41 -7.75 -20.54
N GLY A 722 16.37 -8.15 -21.34
CA GLY A 722 17.78 -7.85 -21.09
C GLY A 722 18.60 -7.98 -22.35
N GLY A 723 19.88 -7.63 -22.25
CA GLY A 723 20.83 -7.73 -23.35
C GLY A 723 22.26 -7.60 -22.82
N TYR A 724 23.23 -7.63 -23.72
CA TYR A 724 24.65 -7.45 -23.45
C TYR A 724 25.18 -8.39 -22.36
N GLY A 725 24.75 -9.65 -22.38
CA GLY A 725 25.20 -10.68 -21.46
C GLY A 725 24.44 -10.73 -20.12
N ALA A 726 23.37 -9.94 -19.98
CA ALA A 726 22.54 -9.90 -18.77
C ALA A 726 22.06 -11.30 -18.32
N LYS A 727 21.99 -11.52 -17.01
CA LYS A 727 21.64 -12.83 -16.41
C LYS A 727 20.53 -12.72 -15.36
N TYR A 728 19.43 -13.47 -15.56
CA TYR A 728 18.30 -13.52 -14.64
C TYR A 728 17.98 -14.95 -14.19
N SER A 729 17.59 -15.11 -12.93
CA SER A 729 17.10 -16.39 -12.38
C SER A 729 15.69 -16.24 -11.84
N PHE A 730 14.81 -17.15 -12.21
CA PHE A 730 13.48 -17.31 -11.64
C PHE A 730 13.38 -18.72 -11.07
N ILE A 731 13.42 -18.84 -9.74
CA ILE A 731 13.62 -20.10 -9.03
C ILE A 731 12.51 -20.32 -7.98
N ASN A 732 11.80 -21.45 -8.00
CA ASN A 732 10.78 -21.79 -7.01
C ASN A 732 9.62 -20.77 -6.90
N ASN A 733 9.20 -20.15 -8.01
CA ASN A 733 8.09 -19.20 -8.02
C ASN A 733 6.76 -19.84 -8.44
N LEU A 734 5.65 -19.23 -8.04
CA LEU A 734 4.33 -19.51 -8.58
C LEU A 734 3.93 -18.37 -9.54
N TRP A 735 3.68 -18.72 -10.80
CA TRP A 735 2.89 -17.88 -11.70
C TRP A 735 1.46 -18.42 -11.78
N ALA A 736 0.44 -17.59 -11.52
CA ALA A 736 -0.95 -18.03 -11.61
C ALA A 736 -1.92 -16.96 -12.15
N HIS A 737 -2.86 -17.40 -12.99
CA HIS A 737 -4.02 -16.61 -13.43
C HIS A 737 -3.71 -15.38 -14.30
N HIS A 738 -2.81 -15.51 -15.27
CA HIS A 738 -2.53 -14.46 -16.25
C HIS A 738 -3.06 -14.81 -17.64
N MET A 739 -3.36 -13.80 -18.47
CA MET A 739 -3.67 -14.05 -19.88
C MET A 739 -2.48 -14.62 -20.66
N GLY A 740 -1.26 -14.34 -20.22
CA GLY A 740 -0.02 -14.79 -20.85
C GLY A 740 1.21 -14.15 -20.20
N ARG A 741 2.34 -14.19 -20.93
CA ARG A 741 3.66 -13.76 -20.43
C ARG A 741 4.01 -14.43 -19.09
N MET A 742 3.89 -15.75 -19.05
CA MET A 742 4.33 -16.57 -17.92
C MET A 742 5.51 -17.47 -18.33
N PRO A 743 6.70 -16.93 -18.67
CA PRO A 743 7.09 -15.52 -18.82
C PRO A 743 7.18 -15.07 -20.30
N ARG A 744 7.41 -13.76 -20.56
CA ARG A 744 7.84 -13.24 -21.87
C ARG A 744 9.29 -12.75 -21.84
N PRO A 745 10.27 -13.63 -22.07
CA PRO A 745 11.66 -13.23 -22.18
C PRO A 745 11.99 -12.66 -23.56
N GLY A 746 13.01 -11.81 -23.64
CA GLY A 746 13.65 -11.45 -24.91
C GLY A 746 14.52 -10.21 -24.79
N ASN A 747 14.79 -9.59 -25.94
CA ASN A 747 15.81 -8.55 -26.09
C ASN A 747 15.42 -7.63 -27.25
N TYR A 748 15.44 -6.32 -27.01
CA TYR A 748 15.10 -5.30 -28.01
C TYR A 748 16.21 -5.09 -29.06
N ASN A 749 17.44 -5.54 -28.78
CA ASN A 749 18.57 -5.40 -29.67
C ASN A 749 18.63 -6.55 -30.68
N ASN A 750 19.01 -6.20 -31.92
CA ASN A 750 19.31 -7.19 -32.95
C ASN A 750 20.59 -7.97 -32.59
N TYR A 751 20.65 -9.26 -32.95
CA TYR A 751 21.82 -10.12 -32.69
C TYR A 751 23.16 -9.60 -33.25
N LEU A 752 23.15 -8.70 -34.24
CA LEU A 752 24.36 -8.05 -34.76
C LEU A 752 24.88 -6.95 -33.83
N VAL A 753 23.99 -6.31 -33.07
CA VAL A 753 24.33 -5.27 -32.10
C VAL A 753 24.69 -5.91 -30.77
N ASP A 754 23.92 -6.93 -30.38
CA ASP A 754 24.09 -7.66 -29.13
C ASP A 754 24.18 -9.17 -29.41
N PRO A 755 25.40 -9.69 -29.68
CA PRO A 755 25.61 -11.10 -29.95
C PRO A 755 25.61 -11.97 -28.69
N GLU A 756 25.70 -11.37 -27.49
CA GLU A 756 25.69 -12.10 -26.23
C GLU A 756 24.26 -12.41 -25.78
N GLY A 757 23.39 -11.40 -25.89
CA GLY A 757 21.97 -11.50 -25.58
C GLY A 757 21.67 -11.57 -24.08
N LEU A 758 20.42 -11.95 -23.78
CA LEU A 758 19.96 -12.22 -22.43
C LEU A 758 20.11 -13.72 -22.11
N PHE A 759 20.46 -14.06 -20.87
CA PHE A 759 20.36 -15.41 -20.34
C PHE A 759 19.38 -15.47 -19.16
N VAL A 760 18.42 -16.41 -19.21
CA VAL A 760 17.47 -16.64 -18.11
C VAL A 760 17.43 -18.11 -17.70
N ASP A 761 17.48 -18.37 -16.39
CA ASP A 761 17.21 -19.69 -15.80
C ASP A 761 15.83 -19.73 -15.14
N PHE A 762 14.91 -20.50 -15.73
CA PHE A 762 13.60 -20.84 -15.17
C PHE A 762 13.66 -22.23 -14.58
N ARG A 763 13.73 -22.31 -13.24
CA ARG A 763 13.92 -23.57 -12.54
C ARG A 763 12.93 -23.78 -11.40
N ASN A 764 12.40 -25.01 -11.29
CA ASN A 764 11.52 -25.42 -10.20
C ASN A 764 10.26 -24.52 -10.01
N ASN A 765 9.79 -23.82 -11.04
CA ASN A 765 8.63 -22.95 -10.91
C ASN A 765 7.33 -23.71 -11.15
N VAL A 766 6.24 -23.20 -10.58
CA VAL A 766 4.87 -23.67 -10.83
C VAL A 766 4.13 -22.65 -11.70
N PHE A 767 3.49 -23.13 -12.76
CA PHE A 767 2.73 -22.30 -13.70
C PHE A 767 1.29 -22.80 -13.76
N TYR A 768 0.31 -21.95 -13.43
CA TYR A 768 -1.11 -22.33 -13.41
C TYR A 768 -2.02 -21.34 -14.15
N ASN A 769 -2.98 -21.88 -14.91
CA ASN A 769 -4.11 -21.12 -15.47
C ASN A 769 -3.72 -19.95 -16.40
N TRP A 770 -2.77 -20.17 -17.32
CA TRP A 770 -2.49 -19.22 -18.39
C TRP A 770 -3.67 -19.12 -19.38
N GLY A 771 -3.78 -17.99 -20.08
CA GLY A 771 -4.74 -17.79 -21.15
C GLY A 771 -4.33 -18.45 -22.47
N GLY A 772 -5.29 -19.07 -23.15
CA GLY A 772 -5.08 -19.62 -24.49
C GLY A 772 -4.19 -20.88 -24.50
N ASN A 773 -3.41 -21.06 -25.56
CA ASN A 773 -2.71 -22.33 -25.82
C ASN A 773 -1.28 -22.38 -25.22
N VAL A 774 -0.66 -21.24 -24.91
CA VAL A 774 0.75 -21.17 -24.52
C VAL A 774 0.93 -20.34 -23.24
N ALA A 775 1.72 -20.82 -22.29
CA ALA A 775 2.01 -20.08 -21.05
C ALA A 775 2.96 -18.89 -21.26
N GLY A 776 4.14 -19.14 -21.83
CA GLY A 776 5.17 -18.12 -22.11
C GLY A 776 5.56 -18.06 -23.59
N ALA A 777 6.16 -16.95 -24.01
CA ALA A 777 6.66 -16.83 -25.39
C ALA A 777 7.80 -15.82 -25.52
N ASN A 778 8.73 -16.08 -26.44
CA ASN A 778 9.62 -15.06 -26.98
C ASN A 778 9.15 -14.65 -28.38
N ASN A 779 8.73 -13.40 -28.53
CA ASN A 779 8.21 -12.85 -29.78
C ASN A 779 9.24 -12.07 -30.60
N ASP A 780 10.47 -11.93 -30.11
CA ASP A 780 11.50 -11.12 -30.73
C ASP A 780 12.28 -11.98 -31.75
N LYS A 781 12.05 -11.77 -33.05
CA LYS A 781 12.45 -12.73 -34.10
C LYS A 781 13.96 -12.80 -34.41
N ASP A 782 14.72 -11.78 -34.00
CA ASP A 782 16.11 -11.59 -34.45
C ASP A 782 17.05 -11.15 -33.33
N SER A 783 16.79 -11.63 -32.10
CA SER A 783 17.60 -11.34 -30.92
C SER A 783 18.13 -12.62 -30.25
N VAL A 784 19.33 -12.53 -29.69
CA VAL A 784 19.94 -13.64 -28.94
C VAL A 784 19.31 -13.71 -27.57
N THR A 785 18.81 -14.88 -27.20
CA THR A 785 18.35 -15.16 -25.84
C THR A 785 18.58 -16.63 -25.51
N LYS A 786 19.12 -16.88 -24.32
CA LYS A 786 19.46 -18.20 -23.81
C LYS A 786 18.53 -18.57 -22.68
N TYR A 787 18.06 -19.81 -22.65
CA TYR A 787 17.13 -20.29 -21.64
C TYR A 787 17.57 -21.61 -21.03
N ASN A 788 17.42 -21.72 -19.72
CA ASN A 788 17.22 -23.00 -19.07
C ASN A 788 15.75 -23.08 -18.62
N PHE A 789 15.04 -24.14 -19.02
CA PHE A 789 13.75 -24.52 -18.46
C PHE A 789 13.91 -25.91 -17.83
N ILE A 790 14.08 -25.93 -16.52
CA ILE A 790 14.45 -27.13 -15.78
C ILE A 790 13.44 -27.38 -14.65
N ASN A 791 12.83 -28.56 -14.66
CA ASN A 791 11.98 -29.04 -13.56
C ASN A 791 10.83 -28.10 -13.18
N ASN A 792 10.25 -27.39 -14.14
CA ASN A 792 9.06 -26.57 -13.92
C ASN A 792 7.78 -27.41 -14.01
N TYR A 793 6.76 -27.06 -13.23
CA TYR A 793 5.49 -27.78 -13.15
C TYR A 793 4.34 -26.94 -13.71
N TYR A 794 3.84 -27.30 -14.90
CA TYR A 794 2.76 -26.60 -15.59
C TYR A 794 1.42 -27.30 -15.35
N ILE A 795 0.39 -26.51 -15.05
CA ILE A 795 -0.97 -26.98 -14.77
C ILE A 795 -1.94 -26.14 -15.60
N ARG A 796 -2.73 -26.82 -16.44
CA ARG A 796 -3.81 -26.19 -17.17
C ARG A 796 -4.93 -25.84 -16.20
N GLY A 797 -5.38 -24.60 -16.25
CA GLY A 797 -6.57 -24.14 -15.55
C GLY A 797 -7.74 -23.97 -16.51
N TYR A 798 -8.82 -23.36 -16.01
CA TYR A 798 -10.02 -23.09 -16.81
C TYR A 798 -9.74 -22.25 -18.06
N ASN A 799 -8.82 -21.28 -17.98
CA ASN A 799 -8.51 -20.36 -19.07
C ASN A 799 -7.53 -20.95 -20.10
N SER A 800 -6.94 -22.13 -19.82
CA SER A 800 -5.91 -22.75 -20.65
C SER A 800 -6.51 -23.69 -21.71
N THR A 801 -6.50 -23.27 -22.97
CA THR A 801 -7.07 -24.03 -24.09
C THR A 801 -6.12 -25.08 -24.67
N GLY A 802 -4.81 -25.00 -24.39
CA GLY A 802 -3.86 -26.05 -24.77
C GLY A 802 -2.67 -26.19 -23.84
N SER A 803 -1.59 -26.82 -24.31
CA SER A 803 -0.59 -27.47 -23.45
C SER A 803 0.86 -27.17 -23.83
N TYR A 804 1.13 -26.01 -24.44
CA TYR A 804 2.49 -25.57 -24.67
C TYR A 804 2.99 -24.75 -23.46
N ALA A 805 4.15 -25.13 -22.95
CA ALA A 805 4.84 -24.37 -21.91
C ALA A 805 5.43 -23.08 -22.49
N PHE A 806 5.99 -23.15 -23.70
CA PHE A 806 6.70 -22.03 -24.30
C PHE A 806 6.57 -21.97 -25.82
N ARG A 807 6.57 -20.77 -26.40
CA ARG A 807 6.61 -20.55 -27.85
C ARG A 807 7.82 -19.71 -28.25
N GLU A 808 8.53 -20.15 -29.29
CA GLU A 808 9.74 -19.47 -29.78
C GLU A 808 9.58 -18.97 -31.21
N TYR A 809 9.88 -17.68 -31.43
CA TYR A 809 9.91 -17.04 -32.75
C TYR A 809 11.31 -16.60 -33.21
N SER A 810 12.31 -16.54 -32.31
CA SER A 810 13.68 -16.14 -32.62
C SER A 810 14.48 -17.27 -33.25
N THR A 811 15.08 -16.98 -34.41
CA THR A 811 16.03 -17.91 -35.03
C THR A 811 17.41 -17.90 -34.37
N LYS A 812 17.62 -16.98 -33.40
CA LYS A 812 18.89 -16.73 -32.71
C LYS A 812 18.84 -17.13 -31.23
N ALA A 813 17.70 -17.61 -30.75
CA ALA A 813 17.57 -18.13 -29.39
C ALA A 813 18.22 -19.51 -29.23
N GLN A 814 18.55 -19.84 -27.99
CA GLN A 814 19.07 -21.15 -27.58
C GLN A 814 18.40 -21.59 -26.28
N ALA A 815 18.00 -22.85 -26.18
CA ALA A 815 17.27 -23.36 -25.03
C ALA A 815 17.79 -24.74 -24.59
N TYR A 816 17.79 -24.96 -23.28
CA TYR A 816 17.81 -26.29 -22.68
C TYR A 816 16.47 -26.54 -21.98
N PHE A 817 15.82 -27.67 -22.29
CA PHE A 817 14.48 -28.01 -21.81
C PHE A 817 14.48 -29.45 -21.25
N ALA A 818 14.34 -29.61 -19.93
CA ALA A 818 14.39 -30.93 -19.28
C ALA A 818 13.57 -31.01 -17.99
N GLY A 819 12.99 -32.18 -17.72
CA GLY A 819 12.28 -32.48 -16.46
C GLY A 819 11.02 -31.66 -16.19
N ASN A 820 10.52 -30.90 -17.18
CA ASN A 820 9.31 -30.09 -17.03
C ASN A 820 8.05 -30.96 -17.14
N TYR A 821 7.07 -30.70 -16.27
CA TYR A 821 5.81 -31.44 -16.19
C TYR A 821 4.67 -30.63 -16.79
N MET A 822 3.71 -31.31 -17.40
CA MET A 822 2.45 -30.74 -17.84
C MET A 822 1.30 -31.58 -17.31
N ASN A 823 0.45 -31.00 -16.46
CA ASN A 823 -0.67 -31.68 -15.79
C ASN A 823 -0.29 -32.96 -15.04
N GLY A 824 0.86 -32.96 -14.37
CA GLY A 824 1.34 -34.11 -13.58
C GLY A 824 2.02 -35.21 -14.41
N ILE A 825 2.32 -34.95 -15.68
CA ILE A 825 3.04 -35.88 -16.56
C ILE A 825 4.33 -35.23 -17.05
N GLU A 826 5.45 -35.92 -16.88
CA GLU A 826 6.67 -35.65 -17.63
C GLU A 826 6.52 -36.23 -19.04
N PRO A 827 6.58 -35.41 -20.11
CA PRO A 827 6.53 -35.94 -21.45
C PRO A 827 7.80 -36.72 -21.77
N SER A 828 7.66 -37.82 -22.53
CA SER A 828 8.82 -38.62 -22.97
C SER A 828 9.78 -37.82 -23.87
N ASP A 829 9.25 -36.85 -24.62
CA ASP A 829 10.04 -35.83 -25.31
C ASP A 829 9.78 -34.47 -24.66
N PRO A 830 10.76 -33.90 -23.93
CA PRO A 830 10.64 -32.58 -23.30
C PRO A 830 10.26 -31.47 -24.28
N TRP A 831 10.68 -31.60 -25.55
CA TRP A 831 10.44 -30.59 -26.58
C TRP A 831 9.01 -30.57 -27.10
N SER A 832 8.19 -31.58 -26.77
CA SER A 832 6.75 -31.59 -27.09
C SER A 832 5.96 -30.48 -26.39
N LEU A 833 6.53 -29.86 -25.34
CA LEU A 833 5.96 -28.71 -24.66
C LEU A 833 6.31 -27.37 -25.31
N VAL A 834 7.14 -27.37 -26.36
CA VAL A 834 7.58 -26.16 -27.04
C VAL A 834 6.86 -26.01 -28.38
N ASP A 835 6.19 -24.88 -28.56
CA ASP A 835 5.63 -24.48 -29.85
C ASP A 835 6.70 -23.75 -30.68
N VAL A 836 7.31 -24.50 -31.59
CA VAL A 836 8.45 -24.05 -32.38
C VAL A 836 7.95 -23.32 -33.64
N GLN A 837 8.12 -21.99 -33.70
CA GLN A 837 7.74 -21.16 -34.86
C GLN A 837 8.96 -20.80 -35.73
N ILE A 838 10.01 -21.61 -35.64
CA ILE A 838 11.26 -21.52 -36.42
C ILE A 838 11.45 -22.75 -37.30
N SER A 839 12.37 -22.68 -38.27
CA SER A 839 12.64 -23.82 -39.16
C SER A 839 13.17 -25.03 -38.39
N TRP A 840 12.79 -26.23 -38.80
CA TRP A 840 13.27 -27.48 -38.17
C TRP A 840 14.79 -27.59 -38.14
N ASN A 841 15.48 -27.11 -39.18
CA ASN A 841 16.94 -27.10 -39.24
C ASN A 841 17.55 -26.17 -38.18
N THR A 842 16.98 -24.98 -37.98
CA THR A 842 17.39 -24.04 -36.93
C THR A 842 17.10 -24.62 -35.56
N PHE A 843 15.94 -25.25 -35.39
CA PHE A 843 15.56 -25.91 -34.15
C PHE A 843 16.58 -26.97 -33.73
N MET A 844 16.89 -27.92 -34.61
CA MET A 844 17.77 -29.06 -34.29
C MET A 844 19.24 -28.69 -34.11
N ASN A 845 19.76 -27.73 -34.90
CA ASN A 845 21.20 -27.45 -34.95
C ASN A 845 21.62 -26.21 -34.16
N TYR A 846 20.68 -25.38 -33.71
CA TYR A 846 21.01 -24.10 -33.08
C TYR A 846 20.17 -23.79 -31.84
N TYR A 847 18.85 -23.96 -31.88
CA TYR A 847 18.00 -23.65 -30.72
C TYR A 847 18.15 -24.70 -29.62
N LYS A 848 17.93 -25.98 -29.94
CA LYS A 848 17.99 -27.10 -29.00
C LYS A 848 19.42 -27.35 -28.52
N GLN A 849 19.67 -27.12 -27.24
CA GLN A 849 20.94 -27.44 -26.57
C GLN A 849 20.89 -28.80 -25.88
N GLU A 850 22.02 -29.50 -25.85
CA GLU A 850 22.17 -30.80 -25.19
C GLU A 850 22.48 -30.71 -23.69
N GLN A 851 23.02 -29.57 -23.24
CA GLN A 851 23.42 -29.33 -21.86
C GLN A 851 22.83 -28.00 -21.37
N PRO A 852 22.52 -27.89 -20.06
CA PRO A 852 22.09 -26.63 -19.48
C PRO A 852 23.21 -25.59 -19.51
N PHE A 853 22.83 -24.32 -19.64
CA PHE A 853 23.74 -23.20 -19.40
C PHE A 853 24.07 -23.10 -17.89
N GLU A 854 25.26 -22.61 -17.54
CA GLU A 854 25.70 -22.54 -16.14
C GLU A 854 25.00 -21.41 -15.36
N SER A 855 24.24 -21.77 -14.32
CA SER A 855 23.42 -20.83 -13.53
C SER A 855 24.00 -20.46 -12.15
N GLY A 856 25.20 -20.92 -11.81
CA GLY A 856 25.81 -20.66 -10.50
C GLY A 856 25.14 -21.40 -9.33
N HIS A 857 24.96 -20.72 -8.19
CA HIS A 857 24.47 -21.30 -6.94
C HIS A 857 22.94 -21.53 -6.97
N VAL A 858 22.52 -22.77 -7.21
CA VAL A 858 21.09 -23.13 -7.30
C VAL A 858 20.83 -24.57 -6.87
N THR A 859 19.79 -24.78 -6.09
CA THR A 859 19.28 -26.11 -5.72
C THR A 859 18.26 -26.58 -6.75
N THR A 860 18.42 -27.82 -7.22
CA THR A 860 17.54 -28.41 -8.25
C THR A 860 16.81 -29.60 -7.67
N VAL A 861 15.49 -29.53 -7.67
CA VAL A 861 14.59 -30.61 -7.21
C VAL A 861 13.75 -31.10 -8.39
N SER A 862 13.08 -32.24 -8.26
CA SER A 862 12.16 -32.70 -9.31
C SER A 862 10.97 -31.74 -9.47
N ALA A 863 10.34 -31.70 -10.65
CA ALA A 863 9.14 -30.87 -10.86
C ALA A 863 7.97 -31.16 -9.89
N PRO A 864 7.65 -32.44 -9.55
CA PRO A 864 6.66 -32.73 -8.52
C PRO A 864 7.05 -32.24 -7.12
N GLU A 865 8.32 -32.36 -6.76
CA GLU A 865 8.82 -31.84 -5.47
C GLU A 865 8.80 -30.31 -5.45
N ALA A 866 9.16 -29.65 -6.56
CA ALA A 866 9.03 -28.22 -6.74
C ALA A 866 7.58 -27.76 -6.54
N TYR A 867 6.59 -28.49 -7.09
CA TYR A 867 5.18 -28.19 -6.89
C TYR A 867 4.80 -28.17 -5.41
N GLU A 868 5.16 -29.20 -4.64
CA GLU A 868 4.87 -29.26 -3.20
C GLU A 868 5.60 -28.14 -2.43
N LEU A 869 6.89 -27.92 -2.72
CA LEU A 869 7.69 -26.92 -2.03
C LEU A 869 7.21 -25.49 -2.31
N VAL A 870 6.92 -25.15 -3.57
CA VAL A 870 6.43 -23.80 -3.95
C VAL A 870 5.07 -23.55 -3.32
N LEU A 871 4.15 -24.52 -3.41
CA LEU A 871 2.84 -24.36 -2.78
C LEU A 871 2.93 -24.33 -1.27
N ALA A 872 3.92 -24.92 -0.62
CA ALA A 872 4.09 -24.80 0.83
C ALA A 872 4.74 -23.47 1.25
N ASN A 873 5.78 -23.01 0.54
CA ASN A 873 6.70 -22.01 1.08
C ASN A 873 6.74 -20.67 0.32
N ALA A 874 6.39 -20.62 -0.98
CA ALA A 874 6.53 -19.40 -1.76
C ALA A 874 5.48 -18.31 -1.42
N GLY A 875 5.75 -17.08 -1.83
CA GLY A 875 4.97 -15.88 -1.48
C GLY A 875 5.43 -15.23 -0.18
N ALA A 876 4.85 -14.08 0.14
CA ALA A 876 5.09 -13.38 1.40
C ALA A 876 4.58 -14.19 2.59
N GLN A 877 5.41 -14.26 3.64
CA GLN A 877 5.13 -15.04 4.84
C GLN A 877 4.97 -14.13 6.07
N PRO A 878 4.02 -14.42 6.98
CA PRO A 878 3.01 -15.48 6.87
C PRO A 878 1.99 -15.14 5.77
N ARG A 879 1.56 -16.11 4.95
CA ARG A 879 0.57 -15.88 3.88
C ARG A 879 -0.73 -15.34 4.43
N ASP A 880 -1.28 -14.33 3.75
CA ASP A 880 -2.60 -13.81 4.06
C ASP A 880 -3.72 -14.55 3.31
N ALA A 881 -4.97 -14.16 3.56
CA ALA A 881 -6.14 -14.82 2.99
C ALA A 881 -6.19 -14.80 1.45
N ILE A 882 -5.55 -13.81 0.80
CA ILE A 882 -5.48 -13.73 -0.66
C ILE A 882 -4.49 -14.76 -1.20
N ASP A 883 -3.28 -14.80 -0.63
CA ASP A 883 -2.25 -15.76 -1.06
C ASP A 883 -2.70 -17.21 -0.77
N GLN A 884 -3.37 -17.44 0.37
CA GLN A 884 -3.98 -18.73 0.72
C GLN A 884 -5.06 -19.13 -0.30
N ARG A 885 -5.99 -18.21 -0.66
CA ARG A 885 -7.01 -18.47 -1.69
C ARG A 885 -6.38 -18.82 -3.03
N VAL A 886 -5.33 -18.11 -3.45
CA VAL A 886 -4.63 -18.40 -4.70
C VAL A 886 -4.01 -19.79 -4.67
N GLN A 887 -3.31 -20.14 -3.59
CA GLN A 887 -2.76 -21.48 -3.37
C GLN A 887 -3.85 -22.56 -3.46
N GLU A 888 -4.95 -22.40 -2.74
CA GLU A 888 -6.08 -23.34 -2.77
C GLU A 888 -6.67 -23.47 -4.18
N SER A 889 -6.72 -22.39 -4.95
CA SER A 889 -7.23 -22.41 -6.32
C SER A 889 -6.32 -23.21 -7.27
N VAL A 890 -5.00 -23.24 -7.02
CA VAL A 890 -4.05 -24.08 -7.76
C VAL A 890 -4.29 -25.55 -7.43
N ILE A 891 -4.39 -25.87 -6.14
CA ILE A 891 -4.61 -27.24 -5.64
C ILE A 891 -5.93 -27.80 -6.19
N ASN A 892 -7.02 -27.05 -6.05
CA ASN A 892 -8.37 -27.47 -6.43
C ASN A 892 -8.68 -27.23 -7.92
N ARG A 893 -7.76 -26.59 -8.63
CA ARG A 893 -7.89 -26.21 -10.05
C ARG A 893 -9.13 -25.37 -10.35
N THR A 894 -9.49 -24.45 -9.46
CA THR A 894 -10.71 -23.62 -9.55
C THR A 894 -10.46 -22.21 -10.08
N GLY A 895 -9.20 -21.79 -10.18
CA GLY A 895 -8.82 -20.41 -10.48
C GLY A 895 -9.33 -19.84 -11.82
N ARG A 896 -9.48 -18.52 -11.87
CA ARG A 896 -10.00 -17.74 -13.00
C ARG A 896 -9.23 -16.45 -13.19
N HIS A 897 -9.29 -15.89 -14.39
CA HIS A 897 -8.88 -14.50 -14.64
C HIS A 897 -9.92 -13.56 -14.06
N ILE A 898 -9.46 -12.46 -13.49
CA ILE A 898 -10.28 -11.40 -12.89
C ILE A 898 -10.14 -10.13 -13.73
N ASP A 899 -11.12 -9.23 -13.64
CA ASP A 899 -11.08 -7.91 -14.27
C ASP A 899 -10.90 -6.78 -13.23
N SER A 900 -11.16 -7.07 -11.95
CA SER A 900 -10.87 -6.18 -10.81
C SER A 900 -10.53 -6.99 -9.55
N GLN A 901 -9.74 -6.40 -8.63
CA GLN A 901 -9.50 -6.99 -7.31
C GLN A 901 -10.80 -7.21 -6.51
N HIS A 902 -11.86 -6.44 -6.79
CA HIS A 902 -13.14 -6.55 -6.10
C HIS A 902 -13.85 -7.89 -6.34
N GLU A 903 -13.57 -8.59 -7.45
CA GLU A 903 -14.14 -9.92 -7.73
C GLU A 903 -13.63 -11.00 -6.77
N VAL A 904 -12.52 -10.74 -6.10
CA VAL A 904 -11.86 -11.65 -5.17
C VAL A 904 -11.72 -11.08 -3.76
N GLY A 905 -12.53 -10.06 -3.44
CA GLY A 905 -12.66 -9.48 -2.10
C GLY A 905 -11.90 -8.17 -1.87
N GLY A 906 -11.01 -7.75 -2.79
CA GLY A 906 -10.25 -6.51 -2.68
C GLY A 906 -9.18 -6.51 -1.59
N PHE A 907 -8.73 -5.32 -1.19
CA PHE A 907 -7.71 -5.15 -0.14
C PHE A 907 -8.23 -5.64 1.21
N LEU A 908 -7.42 -6.44 1.92
CA LEU A 908 -7.73 -6.89 3.27
C LEU A 908 -7.62 -5.71 4.25
N GLU A 909 -8.60 -5.56 5.13
CA GLU A 909 -8.40 -4.85 6.40
C GLU A 909 -7.48 -5.72 7.27
N ILE A 910 -6.17 -5.48 7.18
CA ILE A 910 -5.16 -6.21 7.95
C ILE A 910 -5.32 -5.88 9.44
N GLN A 911 -5.49 -6.91 10.26
CA GLN A 911 -5.41 -6.76 11.71
C GLN A 911 -4.03 -6.21 12.10
N LEU A 912 -4.04 -5.07 12.80
CA LEU A 912 -2.84 -4.46 13.33
C LEU A 912 -2.38 -5.27 14.54
N PHE A 913 -1.24 -5.93 14.39
CA PHE A 913 -0.53 -6.48 15.54
C PHE A 913 0.47 -5.44 16.04
N PRO A 914 0.58 -5.27 17.36
CA PRO A 914 1.70 -4.53 17.91
C PRO A 914 3.02 -5.20 17.52
N PRO A 915 4.09 -4.43 17.43
CA PRO A 915 5.42 -5.02 17.35
C PRO A 915 5.81 -5.72 18.65
N ASP A 916 6.72 -6.67 18.54
CA ASP A 916 7.37 -7.24 19.72
C ASP A 916 8.15 -6.14 20.46
N LYS A 917 8.27 -6.30 21.78
CA LYS A 917 8.97 -5.33 22.63
C LYS A 917 10.46 -5.28 22.24
N ASP A 918 10.94 -4.07 22.00
CA ASP A 918 12.34 -3.73 21.74
C ASP A 918 12.75 -2.62 22.73
N SER A 919 13.53 -2.99 23.74
CA SER A 919 13.87 -2.12 24.87
C SER A 919 14.98 -1.12 24.55
N ASN A 920 15.87 -1.43 23.61
CA ASN A 920 17.00 -0.57 23.22
C ASN A 920 16.76 0.18 21.89
N ASN A 921 15.67 -0.11 21.19
CA ASN A 921 15.21 0.50 19.93
C ASN A 921 16.22 0.32 18.77
N ASP A 922 16.88 -0.83 18.70
CA ASP A 922 17.81 -1.16 17.63
C ASP A 922 17.16 -1.93 16.45
N GLY A 923 15.89 -2.31 16.60
CA GLY A 923 15.11 -3.07 15.63
C GLY A 923 15.09 -4.58 15.84
N ILE A 924 15.73 -5.09 16.90
CA ILE A 924 15.75 -6.51 17.28
C ILE A 924 14.91 -6.69 18.55
N PRO A 925 13.90 -7.58 18.55
CA PRO A 925 13.08 -7.83 19.72
C PRO A 925 13.85 -8.36 20.94
N ASP A 926 13.43 -7.97 22.14
CA ASP A 926 14.01 -8.40 23.42
C ASP A 926 14.12 -9.93 23.53
N TRP A 927 13.09 -10.64 23.03
CA TRP A 927 13.06 -12.11 23.07
C TRP A 927 14.20 -12.74 22.29
N TRP A 928 14.66 -12.11 21.21
CA TRP A 928 15.75 -12.63 20.38
C TRP A 928 17.07 -12.54 21.13
N TYR A 929 17.33 -11.42 21.79
CA TYR A 929 18.52 -11.24 22.63
C TYR A 929 18.57 -12.27 23.75
N VAL A 930 17.47 -12.44 24.50
CA VAL A 930 17.41 -13.45 25.57
C VAL A 930 17.53 -14.86 25.00
N LYS A 931 16.91 -15.13 23.84
CA LYS A 931 17.07 -16.39 23.11
C LYS A 931 18.50 -16.68 22.73
N HIS A 932 19.39 -15.71 22.62
CA HIS A 932 20.81 -15.96 22.37
C HIS A 932 21.72 -15.62 23.55
N GLY A 933 21.13 -15.40 24.74
CA GLY A 933 21.86 -15.22 25.99
C GLY A 933 22.42 -13.81 26.21
N PHE A 934 21.87 -12.81 25.53
CA PHE A 934 22.29 -11.41 25.65
C PHE A 934 21.26 -10.59 26.43
N ASN A 935 21.72 -9.53 27.11
CA ASN A 935 20.83 -8.62 27.82
C ASN A 935 20.01 -7.79 26.82
N PRO A 936 18.66 -7.87 26.84
CA PRO A 936 17.82 -7.17 25.86
C PRO A 936 17.79 -5.65 26.05
N SER A 937 18.12 -5.13 27.23
CA SER A 937 18.18 -3.68 27.48
C SER A 937 19.48 -3.05 26.98
N VAL A 938 20.52 -3.87 26.76
CA VAL A 938 21.83 -3.44 26.24
C VAL A 938 21.95 -3.77 24.75
N GLY A 939 21.58 -5.00 24.37
CA GLY A 939 21.70 -5.55 23.03
C GLY A 939 23.14 -5.77 22.59
N LEU A 940 23.35 -5.82 21.26
CA LEU A 940 24.66 -5.91 20.63
C LEU A 940 24.75 -4.87 19.49
N PRO A 941 25.97 -4.46 19.06
CA PRO A 941 26.11 -3.72 17.81
C PRO A 941 25.49 -4.53 16.66
N THR A 942 24.52 -3.95 15.97
CA THR A 942 23.74 -4.66 14.94
C THR A 942 24.57 -5.07 13.73
N ASP A 943 25.72 -4.42 13.50
CA ASP A 943 26.70 -4.68 12.45
C ASP A 943 27.81 -5.67 12.86
N LEU A 944 27.76 -6.21 14.08
CA LEU A 944 28.73 -7.20 14.56
C LEU A 944 28.51 -8.56 13.90
N ASP A 945 29.58 -9.20 13.42
CA ASP A 945 29.61 -10.61 13.02
C ASP A 945 30.24 -11.42 14.16
N LEU A 946 29.40 -12.11 14.94
CA LEU A 946 29.82 -12.75 16.17
C LEU A 946 30.49 -14.11 15.94
N ASN A 947 30.01 -14.92 15.00
CA ASN A 947 30.56 -16.25 14.71
C ASN A 947 31.63 -16.24 13.59
N GLY A 948 31.73 -15.16 12.82
CA GLY A 948 32.66 -14.99 11.72
C GLY A 948 32.17 -15.57 10.39
N ASP A 949 30.87 -15.86 10.26
CA ASP A 949 30.28 -16.46 9.05
C ASP A 949 29.94 -15.43 7.96
N GLY A 950 30.11 -14.14 8.26
CA GLY A 950 29.85 -13.03 7.36
C GLY A 950 28.48 -12.35 7.52
N TYR A 951 27.60 -12.86 8.40
CA TYR A 951 26.32 -12.22 8.72
C TYR A 951 26.41 -11.37 9.99
N THR A 952 25.80 -10.20 9.92
CA THR A 952 25.70 -9.29 11.05
C THR A 952 24.60 -9.73 12.02
N ILE A 953 24.62 -9.28 13.29
CA ILE A 953 23.58 -9.59 14.29
C ILE A 953 22.16 -9.32 13.77
N ILE A 954 21.96 -8.21 13.06
CA ILE A 954 20.65 -7.91 12.47
C ILE A 954 20.27 -8.90 11.35
N GLU A 955 21.23 -9.39 10.58
CA GLU A 955 20.98 -10.43 9.57
C GLU A 955 20.72 -11.79 10.21
N GLU A 956 21.40 -12.13 11.29
CA GLU A 956 21.14 -13.33 12.10
C GLU A 956 19.68 -13.34 12.60
N TYR A 957 19.22 -12.19 13.10
CA TYR A 957 17.82 -11.98 13.45
C TYR A 957 16.89 -12.19 12.25
N LEU A 958 17.15 -11.50 11.13
CA LEU A 958 16.29 -11.54 9.94
C LEU A 958 16.25 -12.92 9.25
N ASN A 959 17.28 -13.74 9.44
CA ASN A 959 17.40 -15.08 8.86
C ASN A 959 17.04 -16.20 9.84
N GLY A 960 16.84 -15.88 11.12
CA GLY A 960 16.56 -16.87 12.16
C GLY A 960 17.75 -17.80 12.45
N THR A 961 18.97 -17.34 12.17
CA THR A 961 20.23 -18.08 12.40
C THR A 961 20.76 -17.82 13.82
N ASN A 962 21.76 -18.60 14.23
CA ASN A 962 22.29 -18.55 15.59
C ASN A 962 23.67 -17.87 15.59
N PRO A 963 23.82 -16.69 16.23
CA PRO A 963 25.09 -15.95 16.27
C PRO A 963 26.21 -16.68 17.04
N ASP A 964 25.89 -17.81 17.69
CA ASP A 964 26.83 -18.66 18.40
C ASP A 964 27.24 -19.95 17.68
N VAL A 965 26.69 -20.22 16.50
CA VAL A 965 26.98 -21.45 15.75
C VAL A 965 27.42 -21.09 14.34
N ILE A 966 28.56 -21.64 13.92
CA ILE A 966 29.07 -21.55 12.54
C ILE A 966 28.39 -22.61 11.66
#